data_AF-A0A4P8L8B6-F1
#
_entry.id   AF-A0A4P8L8B6-F1
#
_cell.length_a   1.000
_cell.length_b   1.000
_cell.length_c   1.000
_cell.angle_alpha   90.00
_cell.angle_beta   90.00
_cell.angle_gamma   90.00
#
_symmetry.space_group_name_H-M   'P 1'
#
loop_
_entity.id
_entity.type
_entity.pdbx_description
1 polymer ?
#
loop_
_entity_poly.entity_id
_entity_poly.type
_entity_poly.pdbx_seq_one_letter_code
_entity_poly.pdbx_strand_id
1 'polypeptide(L)'
;MRSLWLCKKANRKRALRYKVVKPRLTGFQPVNPWKNPELGIQSRHLPHLQTPDATYFVTFRCAKGVELPEAARDLVLSSVIHWHGERIDLDAAVVMPDHVHMIFRLMLDSDRQDTSPSLSKVLHSIKSFSANEVNKLLKRKGSLWQDESFDHIIRNGEEWAEKIEYIRQNAVKKGLVERPEAYKWLWARSDRQDACPTVQFEVFEPKSEKEVPNGTVARAKATCLCCGAVLPPERVRAQLAAQRGGADVIFHHRDTENTEKSQKKHSVCSVSPWCRTGGARLLAVVTLKPGQTGRHYRLPTERDYQAVWKAQERLKAILDEWERSGRKGLCPVPDEPLPPIGTLGFRVQRYGMLQWGDLFTARQKVALLDLGSRLRSAPSSVGETGAAALSRLADKNASLAVWNQIGEKIEHVFGRQALPIVWDFAEVSIFSDSTGNFLSGLDLVAKVVDAWPPSHAGQVQSADATAHLLPDETTHVWFTDPPYYDAVPYADLSDFFFVWLKRALPGHPLLRDPFDPTNSLTPKNREAVQDETKCDNGRAKDRAWFEKTMAKAFAEGRRVLRKDGIGSVVFAHKTTEGWEALLYGMIRGGWTITGSWPIATERPGRLRSQDSAALATSVHLVCRPRPEDAPVGDWAHVLRELPKRVGDWMERLQEEGIRGADLVFACIGPALEIFSRYSRVETPDGREIRLAEYLEKVWEVVGRTALEQVLGSRSGFQPDMTGKIPVPLQGGLEEDARLTALFLWTLQSTNGESAGADPHETDEDDLPAEDEDEQQIASGKAKGYSLVFDVVRRFAQPLGINLPKWEGRIIEIKKGVVRLLPITERALILFGKDGAEAVAHRLEKAPVTGFHQLRLFPEDAAAKGKGRRNRRRKADVNVTNLPAASRDAAQAREALEISREATTLDRVHMAMLLQAGGRASALRALLKAEQERGHDFLRLANALSALYPKGSEEKRLLDAMLLAVPR
;
A
#
# COMPACT_ATOMS: atom_id res chain seq x y z
N MET A 1 -7.88 -10.07 6.09
CA MET A 1 -6.74 -10.97 5.78
C MET A 1 -6.28 -10.64 4.38
N ARG A 2 -5.02 -10.29 4.19
CA ARG A 2 -4.44 -10.02 2.88
C ARG A 2 -3.94 -11.29 2.19
N SER A 3 -3.34 -12.19 2.97
CA SER A 3 -2.83 -13.47 2.49
C SER A 3 -3.33 -14.60 3.40
N LEU A 4 -3.55 -15.78 2.82
CA LEU A 4 -3.81 -17.02 3.55
C LEU A 4 -2.57 -17.93 3.57
N TRP A 5 -1.43 -17.48 3.04
CA TRP A 5 -0.17 -18.19 3.14
C TRP A 5 0.44 -18.06 4.54
N LEU A 6 1.00 -19.17 5.02
CA LEU A 6 1.78 -19.21 6.26
C LEU A 6 3.27 -19.47 5.96
N CYS A 7 3.57 -20.30 4.96
CA CYS A 7 4.92 -20.59 4.48
C CYS A 7 4.91 -20.86 2.97
N LYS A 8 5.79 -20.20 2.22
CA LYS A 8 5.94 -20.38 0.76
C LYS A 8 7.21 -21.14 0.34
N LYS A 9 8.06 -21.57 1.28
CA LYS A 9 9.28 -22.32 0.96
C LYS A 9 8.94 -23.59 0.17
N ALA A 10 9.66 -23.82 -0.93
CA ALA A 10 9.36 -24.87 -1.91
C ALA A 10 9.10 -26.25 -1.28
N ASN A 11 9.91 -26.63 -0.29
CA ASN A 11 9.84 -27.95 0.35
C ASN A 11 8.90 -28.02 1.57
N ARG A 12 8.28 -26.91 2.00
CA ARG A 12 7.47 -26.84 3.24
C ARG A 12 6.31 -25.85 3.13
N LYS A 13 5.60 -25.85 2.00
CA LYS A 13 4.47 -24.95 1.79
C LYS A 13 3.38 -25.18 2.85
N ARG A 14 2.88 -24.11 3.46
CA ARG A 14 1.78 -24.13 4.44
C ARG A 14 0.85 -22.97 4.18
N ALA A 15 -0.46 -23.22 4.21
CA ALA A 15 -1.48 -22.21 4.01
C ALA A 15 -2.72 -22.50 4.86
N LEU A 16 -3.59 -21.51 4.96
CA LEU A 16 -4.91 -21.61 5.54
C LEU A 16 -5.95 -21.81 4.43
N ARG A 17 -6.86 -22.75 4.65
CA ARG A 17 -8.14 -22.81 3.94
C ARG A 17 -9.28 -22.62 4.93
N TYR A 18 -10.47 -22.33 4.44
CA TYR A 18 -11.63 -22.13 5.29
C TYR A 18 -12.87 -22.83 4.77
N LYS A 19 -13.77 -23.15 5.68
CA LYS A 19 -15.11 -23.63 5.42
C LYS A 19 -16.11 -22.74 6.14
N VAL A 20 -17.12 -22.27 5.42
CA VAL A 20 -18.26 -21.59 6.02
C VAL A 20 -19.20 -22.66 6.57
N VAL A 21 -19.28 -22.76 7.89
CA VAL A 21 -20.27 -23.58 8.57
C VAL A 21 -21.52 -22.72 8.74
N LYS A 22 -22.43 -22.89 7.78
CA LYS A 22 -23.80 -22.46 7.98
C LYS A 22 -24.41 -23.39 9.02
N PRO A 23 -25.07 -22.86 10.05
CA PRO A 23 -25.76 -23.70 11.00
C PRO A 23 -26.85 -24.45 10.24
N ARG A 24 -27.07 -25.70 10.63
CA ARG A 24 -28.30 -26.37 10.23
C ARG A 24 -29.44 -25.56 10.86
N LEU A 25 -30.28 -24.97 10.02
CA LEU A 25 -31.60 -24.48 10.43
C LEU A 25 -32.34 -25.70 10.99
N THR A 26 -32.23 -25.94 12.29
CA THR A 26 -32.87 -27.08 12.93
C THR A 26 -34.33 -26.71 13.17
N GLY A 27 -35.15 -27.01 12.16
CA GLY A 27 -36.60 -27.16 12.30
C GLY A 27 -37.50 -26.13 11.61
N PHE A 28 -36.98 -25.24 10.76
CA PHE A 28 -37.82 -24.64 9.71
C PHE A 28 -37.91 -25.64 8.54
N GLN A 29 -39.09 -26.21 8.30
CA GLN A 29 -39.37 -26.99 7.11
C GLN A 29 -40.21 -26.13 6.16
N PRO A 30 -39.68 -25.74 4.99
CA PRO A 30 -40.45 -24.98 4.03
C PRO A 30 -41.61 -25.83 3.51
N VAL A 31 -42.84 -25.36 3.75
CA VAL A 31 -44.04 -25.95 3.16
C VAL A 31 -44.44 -25.09 1.96
N ASN A 32 -44.59 -25.72 0.80
CA ASN A 32 -45.17 -25.05 -0.37
C ASN A 32 -46.70 -25.25 -0.33
N PRO A 33 -47.49 -24.22 0.02
CA PRO A 33 -48.94 -24.37 0.21
C PRO A 33 -49.64 -24.85 -1.07
N TRP A 34 -49.14 -24.46 -2.24
CA TRP A 34 -49.73 -24.80 -3.54
C TRP A 34 -49.50 -26.26 -3.98
N LYS A 35 -48.65 -26.99 -3.27
CA LYS A 35 -48.36 -28.41 -3.52
C LYS A 35 -48.95 -29.32 -2.44
N ASN A 36 -49.63 -28.77 -1.42
CA ASN A 36 -50.22 -29.55 -0.35
C ASN A 36 -51.69 -29.91 -0.69
N PRO A 37 -52.04 -31.21 -0.82
CA PRO A 37 -53.42 -31.63 -1.10
C PRO A 37 -54.43 -31.28 0.02
N GLU A 38 -53.96 -30.93 1.22
CA GLU A 38 -54.78 -30.53 2.38
C GLU A 38 -54.86 -29.01 2.58
N LEU A 39 -54.58 -28.21 1.53
CA LEU A 39 -54.67 -26.75 1.60
C LEU A 39 -56.13 -26.30 1.83
N GLY A 40 -56.42 -25.80 3.02
CA GLY A 40 -57.67 -25.11 3.32
C GLY A 40 -57.59 -23.64 2.95
N ILE A 41 -58.56 -23.13 2.19
CA ILE A 41 -58.70 -21.70 1.90
C ILE A 41 -59.98 -21.20 2.55
N GLN A 42 -59.87 -20.23 3.47
CA GLN A 42 -61.02 -19.53 4.02
C GLN A 42 -60.88 -18.04 3.70
N SER A 43 -61.94 -17.41 3.18
CA SER A 43 -61.94 -16.00 2.84
C SER A 43 -62.99 -15.26 3.66
N ARG A 44 -62.58 -14.17 4.30
CA ARG A 44 -63.49 -13.10 4.76
C ARG A 44 -63.19 -11.84 3.97
N HIS A 45 -62.45 -10.86 4.52
CA HIS A 45 -61.94 -9.72 3.74
C HIS A 45 -60.53 -9.99 3.20
N LEU A 46 -59.76 -10.87 3.84
CA LEU A 46 -58.47 -11.39 3.35
C LEU A 46 -58.50 -12.91 3.13
N PRO A 47 -57.71 -13.45 2.17
CA PRO A 47 -57.57 -14.89 1.99
C PRO A 47 -56.64 -15.49 3.07
N HIS A 48 -57.17 -16.41 3.87
CA HIS A 48 -56.43 -17.14 4.89
C HIS A 48 -56.12 -18.55 4.39
N LEU A 49 -54.82 -18.86 4.28
CA LEU A 49 -54.33 -20.14 3.81
C LEU A 49 -53.98 -21.02 5.01
N GLN A 50 -54.57 -22.20 5.11
CA GLN A 50 -54.28 -23.14 6.19
C GLN A 50 -53.71 -24.44 5.63
N THR A 51 -52.59 -24.89 6.17
CA THR A 51 -51.98 -26.17 5.79
C THR A 51 -51.31 -26.77 7.03
N PRO A 52 -51.37 -28.10 7.23
CA PRO A 52 -50.65 -28.76 8.32
C PRO A 52 -49.15 -28.46 8.26
N ASP A 53 -48.52 -28.37 9.43
CA ASP A 53 -47.08 -28.16 9.61
C ASP A 53 -46.48 -26.86 9.03
N ALA A 54 -47.30 -25.93 8.52
CA ALA A 54 -46.81 -24.63 8.07
C ALA A 54 -46.34 -23.72 9.21
N THR A 55 -45.35 -22.90 8.88
CA THR A 55 -44.92 -21.77 9.71
C THR A 55 -45.65 -20.51 9.25
N TYR A 56 -46.28 -19.82 10.19
CA TYR A 56 -47.11 -18.64 9.95
C TYR A 56 -46.45 -17.40 10.52
N PHE A 57 -46.38 -16.33 9.73
CA PHE A 57 -46.22 -14.98 10.22
C PHE A 57 -47.61 -14.38 10.44
N VAL A 58 -47.93 -13.98 11.67
CA VAL A 58 -49.22 -13.39 12.03
C VAL A 58 -49.04 -11.99 12.59
N THR A 59 -49.94 -11.08 12.20
CA THR A 59 -50.08 -9.75 12.77
C THR A 59 -51.52 -9.50 13.18
N PHE A 60 -51.75 -9.10 14.42
CA PHE A 60 -53.05 -8.58 14.86
C PHE A 60 -52.89 -7.22 15.54
N ARG A 61 -53.83 -6.31 15.26
CA ARG A 61 -53.77 -4.90 15.68
C ARG A 61 -54.81 -4.59 16.73
N CYS A 62 -54.51 -3.60 17.57
CA CYS A 62 -55.48 -3.04 18.50
C CYS A 62 -56.62 -2.36 17.73
N ALA A 63 -57.81 -2.30 18.34
CA ALA A 63 -58.92 -1.53 17.82
C ALA A 63 -58.53 -0.05 17.65
N LYS A 64 -59.19 0.66 16.73
CA LYS A 64 -58.84 2.05 16.39
C LYS A 64 -58.83 2.93 17.65
N GLY A 65 -57.73 3.65 17.88
CA GLY A 65 -57.56 4.54 19.04
C GLY A 65 -57.21 3.83 20.36
N VAL A 66 -56.78 2.57 20.31
CA VAL A 66 -56.32 1.81 21.47
C VAL A 66 -54.81 1.63 21.42
N GLU A 67 -54.13 1.96 22.52
CA GLU A 67 -52.70 1.77 22.71
C GLU A 67 -52.45 1.00 24.01
N LEU A 68 -51.53 0.05 23.96
CA LEU A 68 -51.21 -0.86 25.06
C LEU A 68 -50.16 -0.23 25.98
N PRO A 69 -50.51 0.13 27.24
CA PRO A 69 -49.52 0.54 28.23
C PRO A 69 -48.59 -0.63 28.61
N GLU A 70 -47.49 -0.33 29.28
CA GLU A 70 -46.45 -1.31 29.63
C GLU A 70 -47.00 -2.58 30.31
N ALA A 71 -47.84 -2.42 31.34
CA ALA A 71 -48.45 -3.55 32.05
C ALA A 71 -49.40 -4.38 31.17
N ALA A 72 -50.05 -3.77 30.18
CA ALA A 72 -50.87 -4.49 29.20
C ALA A 72 -49.99 -5.26 28.20
N ARG A 73 -48.85 -4.69 27.79
CA ARG A 73 -47.89 -5.37 26.91
C ARG A 73 -47.24 -6.57 27.59
N ASP A 74 -46.96 -6.48 28.89
CA ASP A 74 -46.49 -7.62 29.69
C ASP A 74 -47.49 -8.78 29.61
N LEU A 75 -48.77 -8.49 29.86
CA LEU A 75 -49.84 -9.49 29.84
C LEU A 75 -50.05 -10.11 28.45
N VAL A 76 -50.07 -9.27 27.41
CA VAL A 76 -50.21 -9.73 26.02
C VAL A 76 -49.03 -10.63 25.64
N LEU A 77 -47.81 -10.26 25.99
CA LEU A 77 -46.63 -11.08 25.70
C LEU A 77 -46.67 -12.42 26.45
N SER A 78 -47.05 -12.44 27.73
CA SER A 78 -47.25 -13.69 28.48
C SER A 78 -48.31 -14.58 27.83
N SER A 79 -49.40 -14.00 27.32
CA SER A 79 -50.47 -14.73 26.63
C SER A 79 -50.01 -15.34 25.31
N VAL A 80 -49.13 -14.64 24.58
CA VAL A 80 -48.51 -15.12 23.35
C VAL A 80 -47.56 -16.29 23.61
N ILE A 81 -46.73 -16.18 24.65
CA ILE A 81 -45.73 -17.21 24.99
C ILE A 81 -46.40 -18.45 25.62
N HIS A 82 -47.55 -18.30 26.28
CA HIS A 82 -48.22 -19.36 27.05
C HIS A 82 -48.36 -20.69 26.30
N TRP A 83 -48.72 -20.65 25.02
CA TRP A 83 -48.95 -21.86 24.22
C TRP A 83 -47.68 -22.44 23.56
N HIS A 84 -46.52 -21.83 23.78
CA HIS A 84 -45.25 -22.30 23.23
C HIS A 84 -44.88 -23.67 23.81
N GLY A 85 -44.65 -24.65 22.92
CA GLY A 85 -44.30 -26.03 23.30
C GLY A 85 -45.50 -26.94 23.54
N GLU A 86 -46.72 -26.38 23.54
CA GLU A 86 -47.97 -27.15 23.66
C GLU A 86 -48.78 -27.12 22.35
N ARG A 87 -49.34 -25.95 21.99
CA ARG A 87 -50.19 -25.78 20.80
C ARG A 87 -49.48 -25.08 19.65
N ILE A 88 -48.47 -24.27 19.96
CA ILE A 88 -47.65 -23.57 18.97
C ILE A 88 -46.16 -23.77 19.26
N ASP A 89 -45.38 -23.82 18.21
CA ASP A 89 -43.92 -23.73 18.23
C ASP A 89 -43.55 -22.31 17.79
N LEU A 90 -43.37 -21.39 18.76
CA LEU A 90 -43.17 -19.96 18.56
C LEU A 90 -41.69 -19.66 18.29
N ASP A 91 -41.38 -19.03 17.16
CA ASP A 91 -40.02 -18.64 16.78
C ASP A 91 -39.65 -17.24 17.31
N ALA A 92 -40.54 -16.26 17.12
CA ALA A 92 -40.38 -14.91 17.64
C ALA A 92 -41.73 -14.19 17.77
N ALA A 93 -41.81 -13.23 18.68
CA ALA A 93 -42.94 -12.32 18.82
C ALA A 93 -42.48 -10.94 19.31
N VAL A 94 -43.17 -9.88 18.88
CA VAL A 94 -43.01 -8.54 19.44
C VAL A 94 -44.38 -7.92 19.71
N VAL A 95 -44.54 -7.37 20.91
CA VAL A 95 -45.75 -6.63 21.30
C VAL A 95 -45.43 -5.13 21.23
N MET A 96 -45.96 -4.49 20.19
CA MET A 96 -45.88 -3.05 20.00
C MET A 96 -47.05 -2.35 20.73
N PRO A 97 -46.99 -1.03 20.94
CA PRO A 97 -48.10 -0.30 21.58
C PRO A 97 -49.43 -0.47 20.85
N ASP A 98 -49.42 -0.63 19.53
CA ASP A 98 -50.63 -0.67 18.69
C ASP A 98 -50.91 -2.04 18.03
N HIS A 99 -49.98 -3.00 18.08
CA HIS A 99 -50.12 -4.29 17.39
C HIS A 99 -49.15 -5.37 17.90
N VAL A 100 -49.35 -6.61 17.48
CA VAL A 100 -48.47 -7.74 17.76
C VAL A 100 -48.05 -8.39 16.45
N HIS A 101 -46.76 -8.69 16.32
CA HIS A 101 -46.23 -9.58 15.26
C HIS A 101 -45.70 -10.86 15.90
N MET A 102 -45.92 -12.00 15.24
CA MET A 102 -45.41 -13.29 15.70
C MET A 102 -45.16 -14.25 14.54
N ILE A 103 -44.18 -15.14 14.72
CA ILE A 103 -43.89 -16.26 13.81
C ILE A 103 -44.00 -17.55 14.61
N PHE A 104 -44.85 -18.47 14.18
CA PHE A 104 -45.00 -19.76 14.85
C PHE A 104 -45.48 -20.85 13.90
N ARG A 105 -45.28 -22.10 14.31
CA ARG A 105 -45.84 -23.29 13.67
C ARG A 105 -46.92 -23.90 14.56
N LEU A 106 -47.98 -24.44 13.97
CA LEU A 106 -49.01 -25.17 14.70
C LEU A 106 -48.49 -26.57 15.05
N MET A 107 -48.66 -27.00 16.30
CA MET A 107 -48.26 -28.34 16.75
C MET A 107 -49.43 -29.31 16.53
N LEU A 108 -49.15 -30.49 15.98
CA LEU A 108 -50.12 -31.58 15.88
C LEU A 108 -50.28 -32.25 17.25
N ASP A 109 -51.51 -32.46 17.68
CA ASP A 109 -51.84 -33.12 18.95
C ASP A 109 -51.68 -34.64 18.76
N SER A 110 -50.60 -35.23 19.26
CA SER A 110 -50.26 -36.65 19.01
C SER A 110 -51.21 -37.64 19.68
N ASP A 111 -52.00 -37.19 20.67
CA ASP A 111 -52.87 -38.04 21.51
C ASP A 111 -54.38 -37.89 21.21
N ARG A 112 -54.77 -37.07 20.22
CA ARG A 112 -56.18 -36.90 19.82
C ARG A 112 -56.36 -37.04 18.32
N GLN A 113 -56.89 -38.19 17.92
CA GLN A 113 -57.06 -38.61 16.53
C GLN A 113 -58.11 -37.83 15.72
N ASP A 114 -58.56 -36.63 16.14
CA ASP A 114 -59.62 -35.91 15.41
C ASP A 114 -59.67 -34.37 15.51
N THR A 115 -58.66 -33.64 15.99
CA THR A 115 -58.66 -32.16 15.83
C THR A 115 -57.26 -31.53 15.80
N SER A 116 -56.67 -31.35 14.62
CA SER A 116 -55.56 -30.42 14.45
C SER A 116 -56.01 -29.00 14.88
N PRO A 117 -55.26 -28.28 15.75
CA PRO A 117 -55.65 -26.94 16.17
C PRO A 117 -55.57 -25.98 14.97
N SER A 118 -56.72 -25.46 14.53
CA SER A 118 -56.75 -24.47 13.45
C SER A 118 -56.15 -23.14 13.88
N LEU A 119 -55.47 -22.43 12.96
CA LEU A 119 -54.92 -21.09 13.18
C LEU A 119 -55.94 -20.14 13.83
N SER A 120 -57.19 -20.17 13.36
CA SER A 120 -58.30 -19.37 13.89
C SER A 120 -58.58 -19.64 15.38
N LYS A 121 -58.56 -20.91 15.83
CA LYS A 121 -58.77 -21.28 17.23
C LYS A 121 -57.65 -20.79 18.15
N VAL A 122 -56.40 -20.88 17.69
CA VAL A 122 -55.22 -20.41 18.45
C VAL A 122 -55.26 -18.89 18.59
N LEU A 123 -55.46 -18.17 17.48
CA LEU A 123 -55.56 -16.71 17.52
C LEU A 123 -56.77 -16.23 18.32
N HIS A 124 -57.92 -16.90 18.23
CA HIS A 124 -59.08 -16.61 19.07
C HIS A 124 -58.75 -16.79 20.55
N SER A 125 -58.07 -17.86 20.94
CA SER A 125 -57.67 -18.11 22.33
C SER A 125 -56.77 -16.98 22.86
N ILE A 126 -55.70 -16.63 22.12
CA ILE A 126 -54.76 -15.57 22.49
C ILE A 126 -55.46 -14.21 22.56
N LYS A 127 -56.24 -13.85 21.52
CA LYS A 127 -56.92 -12.54 21.43
C LYS A 127 -58.03 -12.40 22.47
N SER A 128 -58.84 -13.43 22.68
CA SER A 128 -59.96 -13.40 23.64
C SER A 128 -59.45 -13.30 25.09
N PHE A 129 -58.46 -14.11 25.45
CA PHE A 129 -57.86 -14.07 26.78
C PHE A 129 -57.19 -12.71 27.04
N SER A 130 -56.30 -12.27 26.16
CA SER A 130 -55.63 -10.98 26.30
C SER A 130 -56.60 -9.79 26.29
N ALA A 131 -57.66 -9.82 25.47
CA ALA A 131 -58.68 -8.78 25.47
C ALA A 131 -59.41 -8.67 26.81
N ASN A 132 -59.81 -9.81 27.39
CA ASN A 132 -60.53 -9.83 28.67
C ASN A 132 -59.65 -9.35 29.82
N GLU A 133 -58.41 -9.84 29.90
CA GLU A 133 -57.51 -9.50 31.00
C GLU A 133 -56.98 -8.06 30.91
N VAL A 134 -56.65 -7.57 29.71
CA VAL A 134 -56.28 -6.15 29.52
C VAL A 134 -57.47 -5.23 29.81
N ASN A 135 -58.69 -5.59 29.38
CA ASN A 135 -59.88 -4.79 29.70
C ASN A 135 -60.15 -4.74 31.21
N LYS A 136 -59.94 -5.86 31.94
CA LYS A 136 -60.01 -5.87 33.41
C LYS A 136 -58.92 -4.98 34.03
N LEU A 137 -57.67 -5.13 33.58
CA LEU A 137 -56.52 -4.37 34.07
C LEU A 137 -56.71 -2.85 33.88
N LEU A 138 -57.22 -2.45 32.72
CA LEU A 138 -57.43 -1.05 32.35
C LEU A 138 -58.83 -0.53 32.69
N LYS A 139 -59.66 -1.33 33.38
CA LYS A 139 -61.07 -1.04 33.71
C LYS A 139 -61.90 -0.55 32.51
N ARG A 140 -61.61 -1.11 31.33
CA ARG A 140 -62.25 -0.79 30.05
C ARG A 140 -63.35 -1.82 29.71
N LYS A 141 -64.31 -1.40 28.88
CA LYS A 141 -65.27 -2.28 28.21
C LYS A 141 -65.19 -2.07 26.69
N GLY A 142 -65.50 -3.10 25.91
CA GLY A 142 -65.47 -3.07 24.44
C GLY A 142 -64.29 -3.85 23.83
N SER A 143 -64.17 -3.82 22.50
CA SER A 143 -63.14 -4.61 21.81
C SER A 143 -61.74 -4.02 22.01
N LEU A 144 -60.77 -4.89 22.34
CA LEU A 144 -59.35 -4.56 22.39
C LEU A 144 -58.67 -4.72 21.03
N TRP A 145 -59.03 -5.78 20.29
CA TRP A 145 -58.40 -6.16 19.03
C TRP A 145 -59.32 -5.87 17.84
N GLN A 146 -58.75 -5.66 16.66
CA GLN A 146 -59.51 -5.74 15.41
C GLN A 146 -59.98 -7.17 15.18
N ASP A 147 -61.15 -7.36 14.56
CA ASP A 147 -61.74 -8.69 14.37
C ASP A 147 -60.85 -9.59 13.49
N GLU A 148 -60.35 -9.06 12.37
CA GLU A 148 -59.49 -9.79 11.45
C GLU A 148 -58.00 -9.65 11.82
N SER A 149 -57.21 -10.68 11.52
CA SER A 149 -55.75 -10.70 11.70
C SER A 149 -55.10 -10.98 10.36
N PHE A 150 -53.92 -10.44 10.10
CA PHE A 150 -53.15 -10.78 8.92
C PHE A 150 -52.32 -12.04 9.20
N ASP A 151 -52.34 -13.02 8.31
CA ASP A 151 -51.46 -14.18 8.35
C ASP A 151 -50.82 -14.46 6.99
N HIS A 152 -49.62 -15.04 7.03
CA HIS A 152 -48.85 -15.38 5.85
C HIS A 152 -48.01 -16.63 6.10
N ILE A 153 -48.14 -17.64 5.23
CA ILE A 153 -47.33 -18.86 5.28
C ILE A 153 -45.91 -18.53 4.78
N ILE A 154 -44.91 -18.80 5.62
CA ILE A 154 -43.49 -18.65 5.28
C ILE A 154 -43.02 -19.84 4.44
N ARG A 155 -42.48 -19.57 3.26
CA ARG A 155 -42.28 -20.58 2.20
C ARG A 155 -40.82 -21.03 2.05
N ASN A 156 -39.86 -20.28 2.54
CA ASN A 156 -38.43 -20.61 2.48
C ASN A 156 -37.64 -19.99 3.64
N GLY A 157 -36.39 -20.42 3.81
CA GLY A 157 -35.54 -19.99 4.93
C GLY A 157 -35.07 -18.55 4.86
N GLU A 158 -35.00 -17.95 3.66
CA GLU A 158 -34.65 -16.53 3.48
C GLU A 158 -35.80 -15.64 3.96
N GLU A 159 -37.04 -15.99 3.57
CA GLU A 159 -38.25 -15.32 4.03
C GLU A 159 -38.45 -15.48 5.54
N TRP A 160 -38.14 -16.65 6.10
CA TRP A 160 -38.13 -16.86 7.55
C TRP A 160 -37.17 -15.90 8.26
N ALA A 161 -35.91 -15.83 7.79
CA ALA A 161 -34.89 -14.95 8.37
C ALA A 161 -35.27 -13.47 8.23
N GLU A 162 -35.84 -13.07 7.08
CA GLU A 162 -36.34 -11.71 6.86
C GLU A 162 -37.42 -11.33 7.87
N LYS A 163 -38.41 -12.21 8.11
CA LYS A 163 -39.52 -11.92 9.04
C LYS A 163 -39.08 -11.94 10.50
N ILE A 164 -38.13 -12.79 10.88
CA ILE A 164 -37.51 -12.76 12.22
C ILE A 164 -36.80 -11.43 12.46
N GLU A 165 -35.97 -10.99 11.50
CA GLU A 165 -35.28 -9.70 11.63
C GLU A 165 -36.24 -8.51 11.58
N TYR A 166 -37.32 -8.61 10.80
CA TYR A 166 -38.41 -7.63 10.81
C TYR A 166 -39.05 -7.48 12.19
N ILE A 167 -39.30 -8.59 12.90
CA ILE A 167 -39.83 -8.57 14.28
C ILE A 167 -38.84 -7.91 15.24
N ARG A 168 -37.55 -8.28 15.17
CA ARG A 168 -36.49 -7.71 16.04
C ARG A 168 -36.33 -6.21 15.84
N GLN A 169 -36.27 -5.77 14.59
CA GLN A 169 -36.02 -4.37 14.25
C GLN A 169 -37.26 -3.48 14.35
N ASN A 170 -38.44 -4.04 14.66
CA ASN A 170 -39.70 -3.28 14.63
C ASN A 170 -39.69 -2.11 15.62
N ALA A 171 -39.24 -2.36 16.85
CA ALA A 171 -39.12 -1.34 17.90
C ALA A 171 -38.08 -0.26 17.57
N VAL A 172 -36.96 -0.64 16.94
CA VAL A 172 -35.91 0.29 16.49
C VAL A 172 -36.42 1.18 15.36
N LYS A 173 -37.09 0.60 14.36
CA LYS A 173 -37.69 1.36 13.25
C LYS A 173 -38.76 2.35 13.71
N LYS A 174 -39.48 2.05 14.79
CA LYS A 174 -40.43 2.98 15.43
C LYS A 174 -39.77 3.97 16.41
N GLY A 175 -38.45 3.92 16.59
CA GLY A 175 -37.71 4.84 17.46
C GLY A 175 -37.94 4.63 18.95
N LEU A 176 -38.43 3.46 19.37
CA LEU A 176 -38.70 3.15 20.79
C LEU A 176 -37.42 2.78 21.55
N VAL A 177 -36.43 2.19 20.86
CA VAL A 177 -35.12 1.80 21.40
C VAL A 177 -34.05 1.91 20.31
N GLU A 178 -32.77 2.06 20.68
CA GLU A 178 -31.66 2.09 19.72
C GLU A 178 -31.23 0.70 19.23
N ARG A 179 -31.49 -0.35 20.03
CA ARG A 179 -31.11 -1.74 19.74
C ARG A 179 -32.28 -2.68 20.04
N PRO A 180 -32.54 -3.71 19.21
CA PRO A 180 -33.64 -4.64 19.42
C PRO A 180 -33.68 -5.26 20.82
N GLU A 181 -32.51 -5.62 21.35
CA GLU A 181 -32.35 -6.33 22.61
C GLU A 181 -32.75 -5.49 23.84
N ALA A 182 -32.84 -4.16 23.68
CA ALA A 182 -33.29 -3.26 24.74
C ALA A 182 -34.82 -3.17 24.87
N TYR A 183 -35.58 -3.72 23.90
CA TYR A 183 -37.04 -3.67 23.92
C TYR A 183 -37.62 -4.83 24.74
N LYS A 184 -38.13 -4.52 25.94
CA LYS A 184 -38.66 -5.50 26.91
C LYS A 184 -39.68 -6.49 26.33
N TRP A 185 -40.52 -6.05 25.38
CA TRP A 185 -41.59 -6.87 24.81
C TRP A 185 -41.25 -7.57 23.49
N LEU A 186 -39.96 -7.78 23.25
CA LEU A 186 -39.45 -8.66 22.21
C LEU A 186 -39.15 -10.02 22.83
N TRP A 187 -39.74 -11.08 22.27
CA TRP A 187 -39.41 -12.45 22.61
C TRP A 187 -38.91 -13.16 21.36
N ALA A 188 -37.75 -13.82 21.47
CA ALA A 188 -37.19 -14.64 20.40
C ALA A 188 -36.59 -15.90 21.02
N ARG A 189 -36.86 -17.05 20.41
CA ARG A 189 -36.50 -18.36 20.95
C ARG A 189 -34.98 -18.51 21.05
N SER A 190 -34.46 -18.84 22.24
CA SER A 190 -33.01 -18.86 22.53
C SER A 190 -32.27 -20.10 21.98
N ASP A 191 -32.97 -21.21 21.75
CA ASP A 191 -32.41 -22.44 21.16
C ASP A 191 -32.31 -22.37 19.62
N ARG A 192 -33.02 -21.42 18.99
CA ARG A 192 -32.97 -21.07 17.57
C ARG A 192 -32.29 -19.73 17.30
N GLN A 193 -31.79 -19.06 18.34
CA GLN A 193 -31.00 -17.83 18.21
C GLN A 193 -29.83 -18.09 17.25
N ASP A 194 -29.95 -17.49 16.07
CA ASP A 194 -28.88 -16.97 15.24
C ASP A 194 -27.53 -17.66 15.43
N ALA A 195 -27.41 -18.88 14.96
CA ALA A 195 -26.08 -19.29 14.57
C ALA A 195 -25.78 -18.48 13.30
N CYS A 196 -25.07 -17.36 13.46
CA CYS A 196 -24.45 -16.72 12.31
C CYS A 196 -23.56 -17.77 11.62
N PRO A 197 -23.51 -17.82 10.28
CA PRO A 197 -22.54 -18.65 9.59
C PRO A 197 -21.15 -18.39 10.16
N THR A 198 -20.50 -19.44 10.65
CA THR A 198 -19.16 -19.35 11.24
C THR A 198 -18.12 -19.76 10.23
N VAL A 199 -16.94 -19.14 10.29
CA VAL A 199 -15.79 -19.53 9.48
C VAL A 199 -14.91 -20.46 10.30
N GLN A 200 -14.72 -21.68 9.84
CA GLN A 200 -13.73 -22.62 10.36
C GLN A 200 -12.52 -22.62 9.46
N PHE A 201 -11.33 -22.40 10.03
CA PHE A 201 -10.06 -22.45 9.32
C PHE A 201 -9.41 -23.82 9.48
N GLU A 202 -8.54 -24.17 8.55
CA GLU A 202 -7.70 -25.36 8.58
C GLU A 202 -6.32 -25.01 8.01
N VAL A 203 -5.26 -25.51 8.67
CA VAL A 203 -3.89 -25.44 8.15
C VAL A 203 -3.66 -26.66 7.25
N PHE A 204 -3.20 -26.44 6.02
CA PHE A 204 -2.93 -27.53 5.07
C PHE A 204 -1.66 -27.28 4.26
N GLU A 205 -1.23 -28.31 3.51
CA GLU A 205 -0.07 -28.29 2.62
C GLU A 205 -0.54 -28.18 1.16
N PRO A 206 -0.46 -26.98 0.54
CA PRO A 206 -0.91 -26.80 -0.84
C PRO A 206 0.08 -27.41 -1.84
N LYS A 207 -0.41 -28.12 -2.85
CA LYS A 207 0.42 -28.67 -3.94
C LYS A 207 0.72 -27.63 -5.00
N SER A 208 -0.17 -26.65 -5.18
CA SER A 208 -0.01 -25.55 -6.12
C SER A 208 -0.56 -24.25 -5.52
N GLU A 209 -0.16 -23.10 -6.06
CA GLU A 209 -0.64 -21.81 -5.56
C GLU A 209 -2.15 -21.60 -5.76
N LYS A 210 -2.72 -22.25 -6.78
CA LYS A 210 -4.15 -22.19 -7.10
C LYS A 210 -5.04 -22.83 -6.02
N GLU A 211 -4.48 -23.67 -5.14
CA GLU A 211 -5.21 -24.28 -4.03
C GLU A 211 -5.39 -23.33 -2.84
N VAL A 212 -4.59 -22.27 -2.75
CA VAL A 212 -4.68 -21.31 -1.65
C VAL A 212 -5.74 -20.27 -1.98
N PRO A 213 -6.77 -20.08 -1.12
CA PRO A 213 -7.80 -19.09 -1.39
C PRO A 213 -7.23 -17.67 -1.42
N ASN A 214 -7.89 -16.79 -2.15
CA ASN A 214 -7.52 -15.38 -2.22
C ASN A 214 -7.72 -14.68 -0.86
N GLY A 215 -6.95 -13.61 -0.63
CA GLY A 215 -7.14 -12.72 0.50
C GLY A 215 -8.54 -12.11 0.55
N THR A 216 -8.98 -11.76 1.76
CA THR A 216 -10.27 -11.13 2.02
C THR A 216 -10.22 -9.61 1.98
N VAL A 217 -9.03 -9.01 1.93
CA VAL A 217 -8.86 -7.56 1.87
C VAL A 217 -7.95 -7.18 0.71
N ALA A 218 -8.42 -6.25 -0.12
CA ALA A 218 -7.64 -5.64 -1.20
C ALA A 218 -8.02 -4.17 -1.35
N ARG A 219 -7.04 -3.26 -1.33
CA ARG A 219 -7.25 -1.79 -1.45
C ARG A 219 -8.31 -1.27 -0.46
N ALA A 220 -8.16 -1.64 0.82
CA ALA A 220 -9.10 -1.40 1.93
C ALA A 220 -10.55 -1.88 1.74
N LYS A 221 -10.87 -2.61 0.66
CA LYS A 221 -12.16 -3.30 0.52
C LYS A 221 -12.07 -4.66 1.20
N ALA A 222 -13.05 -4.98 2.04
CA ALA A 222 -13.09 -6.23 2.78
C ALA A 222 -14.25 -7.11 2.32
N THR A 223 -13.96 -8.35 1.91
CA THR A 223 -14.96 -9.33 1.50
C THR A 223 -15.33 -10.22 2.69
N CYS A 224 -16.61 -10.28 3.02
CA CYS A 224 -17.12 -11.19 4.04
C CYS A 224 -17.03 -12.64 3.56
N LEU A 225 -16.35 -13.50 4.32
CA LEU A 225 -16.23 -14.93 4.00
C LEU A 225 -17.55 -15.70 4.05
N CYS A 226 -18.53 -15.23 4.82
CA CYS A 226 -19.79 -15.93 5.02
C CYS A 226 -20.83 -15.67 3.93
N CYS A 227 -20.96 -14.41 3.48
CA CYS A 227 -21.97 -14.00 2.50
C CYS A 227 -21.39 -13.48 1.19
N GLY A 228 -20.07 -13.27 1.08
CA GLY A 228 -19.42 -12.73 -0.12
C GLY A 228 -19.61 -11.23 -0.32
N ALA A 229 -20.35 -10.54 0.56
CA ALA A 229 -20.54 -9.10 0.46
C ALA A 229 -19.20 -8.36 0.60
N VAL A 230 -18.97 -7.38 -0.27
CA VAL A 230 -17.77 -6.53 -0.26
C VAL A 230 -18.10 -5.23 0.45
N LEU A 231 -17.42 -4.96 1.56
CA LEU A 231 -17.51 -3.70 2.27
C LEU A 231 -16.60 -2.66 1.58
N PRO A 232 -17.12 -1.46 1.29
CA PRO A 232 -16.31 -0.38 0.73
C PRO A 232 -15.35 0.19 1.79
N PRO A 233 -14.26 0.88 1.37
CA PRO A 233 -13.22 1.35 2.28
C PRO A 233 -13.73 2.25 3.40
N GLU A 234 -14.72 3.09 3.15
CA GLU A 234 -15.30 3.99 4.15
C GLU A 234 -15.97 3.20 5.29
N ARG A 235 -16.64 2.09 4.95
CA ARG A 235 -17.25 1.20 5.96
C ARG A 235 -16.20 0.45 6.75
N VAL A 236 -15.13 -0.02 6.10
CA VAL A 236 -14.01 -0.69 6.78
C VAL A 236 -13.31 0.27 7.75
N ARG A 237 -13.02 1.50 7.29
CA ARG A 237 -12.44 2.57 8.10
C ARG A 237 -13.33 2.90 9.30
N ALA A 238 -14.63 3.10 9.09
CA ALA A 238 -15.57 3.37 10.18
C ALA A 238 -15.63 2.24 11.22
N GLN A 239 -15.64 0.98 10.76
CA GLN A 239 -15.68 -0.19 11.64
C GLN A 239 -14.40 -0.32 12.48
N LEU A 240 -13.23 -0.15 11.86
CA LEU A 240 -11.94 -0.21 12.58
C LEU A 240 -11.74 1.01 13.46
N ALA A 241 -12.21 2.19 13.05
CA ALA A 241 -12.13 3.40 13.87
C ALA A 241 -12.90 3.27 15.19
N ALA A 242 -14.09 2.65 15.16
CA ALA A 242 -14.84 2.33 16.38
C ALA A 242 -14.09 1.37 17.33
N GLN A 243 -13.06 0.69 16.84
CA GLN A 243 -12.24 -0.27 17.59
C GLN A 243 -10.77 0.17 17.70
N ARG A 244 -10.47 1.46 17.49
CA ARG A 244 -9.10 2.01 17.52
C ARG A 244 -8.10 1.20 16.68
N GLY A 245 -8.50 0.84 15.47
CA GLY A 245 -7.71 0.02 14.55
C GLY A 245 -8.00 -1.49 14.61
N GLY A 246 -8.73 -1.98 15.62
CA GLY A 246 -9.25 -3.34 15.69
C GLY A 246 -8.23 -4.45 15.99
N ALA A 247 -7.04 -4.09 16.49
CA ALA A 247 -5.96 -5.03 16.76
C ALA A 247 -6.14 -5.86 18.05
N ASP A 248 -6.90 -5.35 19.02
CA ASP A 248 -7.21 -6.10 20.25
C ASP A 248 -8.41 -7.04 20.05
N VAL A 249 -8.42 -8.14 20.81
CA VAL A 249 -9.54 -9.09 20.83
C VAL A 249 -10.64 -8.53 21.74
N ILE A 250 -11.90 -8.61 21.30
CA ILE A 250 -13.04 -8.21 22.13
C ILE A 250 -13.66 -9.46 22.73
N PHE A 251 -13.85 -9.43 24.05
CA PHE A 251 -14.40 -10.52 24.84
C PHE A 251 -15.64 -10.06 25.62
N HIS A 252 -16.61 -10.97 25.83
CA HIS A 252 -17.70 -10.81 26.78
C HIS A 252 -17.62 -11.86 27.88
N HIS A 253 -18.02 -11.49 29.09
CA HIS A 253 -18.25 -12.44 30.17
C HIS A 253 -19.50 -13.27 29.87
N ARG A 254 -19.44 -14.57 30.14
CA ARG A 254 -20.64 -15.42 30.12
C ARG A 254 -21.38 -15.19 31.43
N ASP A 255 -22.58 -14.62 31.38
CA ASP A 255 -23.40 -14.38 32.57
C ASP A 255 -23.63 -15.68 33.35
N THR A 256 -23.24 -15.70 34.62
CA THR A 256 -23.33 -16.84 35.53
C THR A 256 -24.66 -16.91 36.29
N GLU A 257 -25.70 -16.18 35.86
CA GLU A 257 -26.97 -16.10 36.61
C GLU A 257 -27.89 -17.32 36.48
N ASN A 258 -27.61 -18.28 35.58
CA ASN A 258 -28.46 -19.47 35.41
C ASN A 258 -27.79 -20.83 35.73
N THR A 259 -26.60 -20.82 36.35
CA THR A 259 -25.79 -22.03 36.57
C THR A 259 -26.01 -22.76 37.90
N GLU A 260 -26.97 -22.38 38.74
CA GLU A 260 -27.24 -23.11 39.99
C GLU A 260 -28.01 -24.44 39.79
N LYS A 261 -28.69 -24.64 38.64
CA LYS A 261 -29.47 -25.87 38.40
C LYS A 261 -28.77 -26.97 37.59
N SER A 262 -27.57 -26.72 37.06
CA SER A 262 -26.87 -27.69 36.19
C SER A 262 -25.67 -28.40 36.83
N GLN A 263 -25.46 -28.27 38.14
CA GLN A 263 -24.28 -28.83 38.83
C GLN A 263 -24.35 -30.33 39.17
N LYS A 264 -25.26 -31.11 38.58
CA LYS A 264 -25.29 -32.57 38.79
C LYS A 264 -25.46 -33.33 37.49
N LYS A 265 -24.37 -33.45 36.71
CA LYS A 265 -23.90 -34.70 36.08
C LYS A 265 -22.75 -34.44 35.11
N HIS A 266 -21.60 -34.99 35.49
CA HIS A 266 -20.50 -35.48 34.66
C HIS A 266 -19.67 -34.53 33.75
N SER A 267 -18.38 -34.56 34.10
CA SER A 267 -17.18 -34.50 33.26
C SER A 267 -16.51 -33.14 33.03
N VAL A 268 -15.21 -33.20 33.23
CA VAL A 268 -14.18 -32.16 33.17
C VAL A 268 -14.18 -31.47 31.80
N CYS A 269 -14.91 -30.37 31.68
CA CYS A 269 -14.66 -29.33 30.68
C CYS A 269 -14.94 -27.98 31.33
N SER A 270 -13.89 -27.36 31.88
CA SER A 270 -13.94 -25.98 32.37
C SER A 270 -14.19 -25.05 31.18
N VAL A 271 -15.44 -24.67 30.97
CA VAL A 271 -15.82 -23.65 29.99
C VAL A 271 -15.27 -22.31 30.49
N SER A 272 -14.43 -21.63 29.70
CA SER A 272 -13.85 -20.34 30.07
C SER A 272 -14.93 -19.31 30.43
N PRO A 273 -14.67 -18.42 31.42
CA PRO A 273 -15.65 -17.41 31.86
C PRO A 273 -15.88 -16.29 30.83
N TRP A 274 -15.13 -16.29 29.73
CA TRP A 274 -15.19 -15.31 28.65
C TRP A 274 -15.48 -16.00 27.31
N CYS A 275 -15.95 -15.22 26.33
CA CYS A 275 -16.06 -15.63 24.93
C CYS A 275 -15.60 -14.48 24.01
N ARG A 276 -14.85 -14.80 22.95
CA ARG A 276 -14.50 -13.79 21.93
C ARG A 276 -15.75 -13.45 21.13
N THR A 277 -16.08 -12.16 21.05
CA THR A 277 -17.24 -11.65 20.31
C THR A 277 -16.87 -10.72 19.17
N GLY A 278 -15.63 -10.20 19.16
CA GLY A 278 -15.18 -9.28 18.12
C GLY A 278 -13.67 -9.02 18.13
N GLY A 279 -13.26 -7.94 17.46
CA GLY A 279 -11.87 -7.51 17.35
C GLY A 279 -10.99 -8.46 16.54
N ALA A 280 -9.69 -8.44 16.81
CA ALA A 280 -8.74 -9.32 16.14
C ALA A 280 -9.07 -10.81 16.34
N ARG A 281 -8.68 -11.62 15.36
CA ARG A 281 -8.84 -13.08 15.39
C ARG A 281 -7.48 -13.71 15.20
N LEU A 282 -7.07 -14.57 16.14
CA LEU A 282 -5.91 -15.42 15.94
C LEU A 282 -6.21 -16.40 14.79
N LEU A 283 -5.32 -16.46 13.79
CA LEU A 283 -5.49 -17.30 12.60
C LEU A 283 -4.66 -18.58 12.68
N ALA A 284 -3.40 -18.44 13.12
CA ALA A 284 -2.48 -19.54 13.29
C ALA A 284 -1.54 -19.26 14.47
N VAL A 285 -1.06 -20.32 15.11
CA VAL A 285 0.01 -20.27 16.10
C VAL A 285 1.22 -20.99 15.53
N VAL A 286 2.34 -20.29 15.50
CA VAL A 286 3.63 -20.83 15.07
C VAL A 286 4.32 -21.45 16.27
N THR A 287 4.75 -22.70 16.15
CA THR A 287 5.42 -23.44 17.21
C THR A 287 6.75 -24.00 16.74
N LEU A 288 7.73 -23.99 17.63
CA LEU A 288 8.99 -24.72 17.48
C LEU A 288 8.89 -26.04 18.24
N LYS A 289 9.41 -27.12 17.68
CA LYS A 289 9.50 -28.43 18.36
C LYS A 289 10.96 -28.73 18.69
N PRO A 290 11.30 -29.02 19.95
CA PRO A 290 12.66 -29.40 20.31
C PRO A 290 13.16 -30.56 19.45
N GLY A 291 14.38 -30.44 18.92
CA GLY A 291 15.01 -31.46 18.06
C GLY A 291 14.48 -31.55 16.62
N GLN A 292 13.51 -30.73 16.21
CA GLN A 292 13.04 -30.66 14.82
C GLN A 292 13.44 -29.34 14.16
N THR A 293 13.89 -29.42 12.91
CA THR A 293 14.26 -28.25 12.13
C THR A 293 13.05 -27.64 11.43
N GLY A 294 12.83 -26.34 11.64
CA GLY A 294 11.75 -25.59 11.00
C GLY A 294 10.63 -25.16 11.94
N ARG A 295 9.62 -24.52 11.36
CA ARG A 295 8.46 -24.00 12.07
C ARG A 295 7.24 -24.85 11.76
N HIS A 296 6.41 -25.07 12.77
CA HIS A 296 5.14 -25.77 12.64
C HIS A 296 3.98 -24.80 12.88
N TYR A 297 2.84 -25.10 12.29
CA TYR A 297 1.67 -24.23 12.32
C TYR A 297 0.48 -25.04 12.82
N ARG A 298 -0.27 -24.47 13.76
CA ARG A 298 -1.54 -25.03 14.26
C ARG A 298 -2.59 -23.95 14.37
N LEU A 299 -3.86 -24.37 14.43
CA LEU A 299 -4.93 -23.44 14.77
C LEU A 299 -4.83 -23.00 16.24
N PRO A 300 -5.32 -21.81 16.58
CA PRO A 300 -5.40 -21.36 17.96
C PRO A 300 -6.34 -22.23 18.79
N THR A 301 -6.00 -22.36 20.06
CA THR A 301 -6.77 -23.05 21.08
C THR A 301 -7.28 -22.04 22.11
N GLU A 302 -8.17 -22.48 23.00
CA GLU A 302 -8.67 -21.66 24.10
C GLU A 302 -7.55 -21.09 24.98
N ARG A 303 -6.47 -21.87 25.17
CA ARG A 303 -5.28 -21.46 25.91
C ARG A 303 -4.59 -20.24 25.30
N ASP A 304 -4.57 -20.12 23.97
CA ASP A 304 -3.94 -19.00 23.28
C ASP A 304 -4.73 -17.70 23.51
N TYR A 305 -6.07 -17.78 23.49
CA TYR A 305 -6.94 -16.65 23.83
C TYR A 305 -6.94 -16.32 25.33
N GLN A 306 -6.78 -17.32 26.22
CA GLN A 306 -6.64 -17.08 27.66
C GLN A 306 -5.45 -16.19 27.99
N ALA A 307 -4.34 -16.32 27.24
CA ALA A 307 -3.18 -15.44 27.40
C ALA A 307 -3.50 -13.99 26.99
N VAL A 308 -4.32 -13.79 25.95
CA VAL A 308 -4.78 -12.46 25.52
C VAL A 308 -5.69 -11.83 26.57
N TRP A 309 -6.66 -12.59 27.09
CA TRP A 309 -7.57 -12.15 28.15
C TRP A 309 -6.80 -11.72 29.41
N LYS A 310 -5.88 -12.57 29.90
CA LYS A 310 -5.06 -12.26 31.09
C LYS A 310 -4.21 -11.00 30.91
N ALA A 311 -3.72 -10.74 29.70
CA ALA A 311 -2.98 -9.52 29.42
C ALA A 311 -3.88 -8.28 29.42
N GLN A 312 -5.12 -8.38 28.93
CA GLN A 312 -6.10 -7.30 29.04
C GLN A 312 -6.48 -7.01 30.50
N GLU A 313 -6.69 -8.03 31.32
CA GLU A 313 -6.93 -7.87 32.77
C GLU A 313 -5.72 -7.23 33.46
N ARG A 314 -4.50 -7.69 33.16
CA ARG A 314 -3.28 -7.12 33.71
C ARG A 314 -3.10 -5.66 33.30
N LEU A 315 -3.32 -5.34 32.03
CA LEU A 315 -3.22 -3.98 31.52
C LEU A 315 -4.24 -3.06 32.19
N LYS A 316 -5.50 -3.52 32.31
CA LYS A 316 -6.54 -2.80 33.02
C LYS A 316 -6.14 -2.51 34.46
N ALA A 317 -5.65 -3.52 35.19
CA ALA A 317 -5.20 -3.34 36.57
C ALA A 317 -4.06 -2.30 36.70
N ILE A 318 -3.11 -2.28 35.77
CA ILE A 318 -2.03 -1.28 35.73
C ILE A 318 -2.59 0.13 35.53
N LEU A 319 -3.55 0.29 34.61
CA LEU A 319 -4.18 1.59 34.34
C LEU A 319 -5.06 2.04 35.52
N ASP A 320 -5.86 1.16 36.10
CA ASP A 320 -6.70 1.44 37.27
C ASP A 320 -5.84 1.84 38.49
N GLU A 321 -4.66 1.26 38.65
CA GLU A 321 -3.68 1.67 39.68
C GLU A 321 -3.13 3.08 39.41
N TRP A 322 -2.75 3.37 38.18
CA TRP A 322 -2.28 4.71 37.80
C TRP A 322 -3.39 5.77 37.99
N GLU A 323 -4.63 5.47 37.63
CA GLU A 323 -5.76 6.37 37.88
C GLU A 323 -6.00 6.59 39.36
N ARG A 324 -6.02 5.52 40.18
CA ARG A 324 -6.14 5.63 41.65
C ARG A 324 -5.00 6.41 42.30
N SER A 325 -3.81 6.41 41.68
CA SER A 325 -2.66 7.20 42.16
C SER A 325 -2.84 8.72 41.96
N GLY A 326 -3.94 9.14 41.31
CA GLY A 326 -4.17 10.51 40.89
C GLY A 326 -3.43 10.88 39.60
N ARG A 327 -3.16 9.89 38.73
CA ARG A 327 -2.43 10.05 37.46
C ARG A 327 -1.04 10.69 37.65
N LYS A 328 -0.32 10.27 38.70
CA LYS A 328 1.03 10.77 38.98
C LYS A 328 2.02 10.23 37.96
N GLY A 329 2.83 11.13 37.37
CA GLY A 329 3.80 10.79 36.33
C GLY A 329 3.16 10.48 34.98
N LEU A 330 3.97 9.97 34.05
CA LEU A 330 3.50 9.57 32.72
C LEU A 330 2.49 8.42 32.82
N CYS A 331 1.47 8.42 31.95
CA CYS A 331 0.60 7.26 31.77
C CYS A 331 1.48 6.03 31.45
N PRO A 332 1.28 4.86 32.10
CA PRO A 332 2.08 3.68 31.81
C PRO A 332 2.08 3.35 30.32
N VAL A 333 0.92 3.41 29.67
CA VAL A 333 0.79 3.24 28.21
C VAL A 333 0.94 4.60 27.52
N PRO A 334 1.60 4.67 26.34
CA PRO A 334 1.60 5.87 25.50
C PRO A 334 0.20 6.41 25.18
N ASP A 335 -0.18 7.51 25.82
CA ASP A 335 -1.43 8.25 25.61
C ASP A 335 -1.21 9.55 24.83
N GLU A 336 0.05 9.86 24.50
CA GLU A 336 0.39 10.96 23.61
C GLU A 336 -0.26 10.77 22.23
N PRO A 337 -0.78 11.85 21.62
CA PRO A 337 -1.45 11.76 20.34
C PRO A 337 -0.46 11.42 19.22
N LEU A 338 -0.95 10.67 18.24
CA LEU A 338 -0.32 10.59 16.92
C LEU A 338 -0.39 11.97 16.24
N PRO A 339 0.45 12.22 15.23
CA PRO A 339 0.35 13.44 14.42
C PRO A 339 -1.07 13.63 13.84
N PRO A 340 -1.42 14.84 13.37
CA PRO A 340 -2.70 15.07 12.71
C PRO A 340 -2.94 14.17 11.49
N ILE A 341 -4.22 13.94 11.16
CA ILE A 341 -4.59 13.24 9.93
C ILE A 341 -4.09 14.05 8.74
N GLY A 342 -3.37 13.38 7.83
CA GLY A 342 -2.78 14.03 6.66
C GLY A 342 -1.27 14.24 6.76
N THR A 343 -0.68 14.08 7.96
CA THR A 343 0.78 14.06 8.12
C THR A 343 1.39 12.97 7.23
N LEU A 344 2.49 13.32 6.57
CA LEU A 344 3.25 12.44 5.69
C LEU A 344 3.62 11.14 6.43
N GLY A 345 3.55 10.00 5.75
CA GLY A 345 3.96 8.72 6.35
C GLY A 345 3.00 8.12 7.39
N PHE A 346 1.86 8.75 7.71
CA PHE A 346 0.85 8.18 8.62
C PHE A 346 -0.46 7.88 7.87
N ARG A 347 -0.95 6.64 7.99
CA ARG A 347 -2.26 6.22 7.45
C ARG A 347 -3.17 5.55 8.49
N VAL A 348 -2.58 5.10 9.59
CA VAL A 348 -3.28 4.44 10.71
C VAL A 348 -4.37 5.30 11.35
N GLN A 349 -4.24 6.63 11.32
CA GLN A 349 -5.24 7.53 11.91
C GLN A 349 -6.61 7.43 11.23
N ARG A 350 -6.64 7.10 9.92
CA ARG A 350 -7.89 6.86 9.17
C ARG A 350 -8.68 5.66 9.70
N TYR A 351 -8.05 4.85 10.55
CA TYR A 351 -8.60 3.65 11.19
C TYR A 351 -8.80 3.82 12.70
N GLY A 352 -8.78 5.07 13.20
CA GLY A 352 -9.05 5.43 14.60
C GLY A 352 -7.93 5.14 15.58
N MET A 353 -6.73 4.79 15.12
CA MET A 353 -5.53 4.82 15.94
C MET A 353 -5.10 6.28 16.08
N LEU A 354 -5.33 6.91 17.23
CA LEU A 354 -5.11 8.35 17.44
C LEU A 354 -4.07 8.63 18.52
N GLN A 355 -3.67 7.62 19.30
CA GLN A 355 -2.61 7.69 20.29
C GLN A 355 -1.53 6.66 19.97
N TRP A 356 -0.29 6.92 20.41
CA TRP A 356 0.82 5.99 20.19
C TRP A 356 0.58 4.59 20.78
N GLY A 357 -0.18 4.51 21.88
CA GLY A 357 -0.59 3.25 22.49
C GLY A 357 -1.56 2.45 21.64
N ASP A 358 -2.30 3.05 20.69
CA ASP A 358 -3.24 2.32 19.83
C ASP A 358 -2.52 1.38 18.84
N LEU A 359 -1.21 1.58 18.60
CA LEU A 359 -0.40 0.77 17.70
C LEU A 359 0.05 -0.59 18.29
N PHE A 360 -0.41 -0.91 19.50
CA PHE A 360 0.02 -2.08 20.26
C PHE A 360 -1.17 -2.82 20.87
N THR A 361 -1.17 -4.15 20.79
CA THR A 361 -2.14 -4.99 21.48
C THR A 361 -1.90 -4.99 23.00
N ALA A 362 -2.88 -5.46 23.78
CA ALA A 362 -2.73 -5.56 25.23
C ALA A 362 -1.52 -6.41 25.66
N ARG A 363 -1.26 -7.53 24.97
CA ARG A 363 -0.08 -8.38 25.26
C ARG A 363 1.23 -7.65 24.98
N GLN A 364 1.30 -6.96 23.84
CA GLN A 364 2.47 -6.19 23.43
C GLN A 364 2.76 -5.06 24.42
N LYS A 365 1.73 -4.34 24.86
CA LYS A 365 1.81 -3.29 25.90
C LYS A 365 2.36 -3.87 27.20
N VAL A 366 1.76 -4.91 27.75
CA VAL A 366 2.21 -5.53 29.02
C VAL A 366 3.66 -5.97 28.93
N ALA A 367 4.07 -6.58 27.82
CA ALA A 367 5.46 -6.99 27.60
C ALA A 367 6.44 -5.81 27.65
N LEU A 368 6.15 -4.71 26.93
CA LEU A 368 6.99 -3.51 26.92
C LEU A 368 7.02 -2.80 28.28
N LEU A 369 5.88 -2.76 28.99
CA LEU A 369 5.77 -2.16 30.32
C LEU A 369 6.59 -2.91 31.37
N ASP A 370 6.48 -4.24 31.40
CA ASP A 370 7.19 -5.07 32.37
C ASP A 370 8.71 -5.02 32.12
N LEU A 371 9.15 -5.07 30.86
CA LEU A 371 10.56 -4.88 30.49
C LEU A 371 11.06 -3.49 30.86
N GLY A 372 10.31 -2.44 30.51
CA GLY A 372 10.65 -1.05 30.85
C GLY A 372 10.78 -0.84 32.36
N SER A 373 9.92 -1.48 33.17
CA SER A 373 10.01 -1.42 34.63
C SER A 373 11.27 -2.07 35.19
N ARG A 374 11.69 -3.19 34.61
CA ARG A 374 12.95 -3.86 34.99
C ARG A 374 14.16 -3.03 34.60
N LEU A 375 14.13 -2.39 33.43
CA LEU A 375 15.20 -1.48 32.99
C LEU A 375 15.32 -0.24 33.88
N ARG A 376 14.21 0.36 34.31
CA ARG A 376 14.20 1.46 35.29
C ARG A 376 14.85 1.10 36.62
N SER A 377 14.76 -0.16 37.02
CA SER A 377 15.31 -0.66 38.29
C SER A 377 16.75 -1.13 38.16
N ALA A 378 17.31 -1.16 36.95
CA ALA A 378 18.69 -1.59 36.68
C ALA A 378 19.68 -0.42 36.87
N PRO A 379 20.99 -0.70 37.02
CA PRO A 379 22.03 0.33 37.01
C PRO A 379 21.95 1.19 35.74
N SER A 380 22.25 2.50 35.81
CA SER A 380 22.06 3.46 34.69
C SER A 380 22.64 2.97 33.36
N SER A 381 23.87 2.45 33.37
CA SER A 381 24.54 1.94 32.17
C SER A 381 23.81 0.75 31.52
N VAL A 382 23.23 -0.13 32.35
CA VAL A 382 22.42 -1.28 31.91
C VAL A 382 21.04 -0.81 31.46
N GLY A 383 20.43 0.13 32.19
CA GLY A 383 19.14 0.73 31.83
C GLY A 383 19.18 1.41 30.47
N GLU A 384 20.19 2.23 30.20
CA GLU A 384 20.38 2.96 28.93
C GLU A 384 20.62 2.00 27.76
N THR A 385 21.56 1.06 27.92
CA THR A 385 21.87 0.06 26.89
C THR A 385 20.68 -0.87 26.63
N GLY A 386 19.97 -1.26 27.70
CA GLY A 386 18.76 -2.07 27.60
C GLY A 386 17.57 -1.33 27.01
N ALA A 387 17.47 -0.01 27.19
CA ALA A 387 16.46 0.81 26.54
C ALA A 387 16.66 0.87 25.01
N ALA A 388 17.91 0.88 24.53
CA ALA A 388 18.20 0.74 23.10
C ALA A 388 17.68 -0.60 22.55
N ALA A 389 17.84 -1.70 23.31
CA ALA A 389 17.26 -2.99 22.96
C ALA A 389 15.72 -2.99 23.03
N LEU A 390 15.12 -2.26 23.96
CA LEU A 390 13.66 -2.07 24.05
C LEU A 390 13.09 -1.38 22.80
N SER A 391 13.78 -0.36 22.26
CA SER A 391 13.36 0.27 21.00
C SER A 391 13.37 -0.72 19.84
N ARG A 392 14.40 -1.57 19.73
CA ARG A 392 14.44 -2.63 18.71
C ARG A 392 13.32 -3.66 18.88
N LEU A 393 12.94 -3.94 20.14
CA LEU A 393 11.81 -4.82 20.42
C LEU A 393 10.49 -4.15 19.99
N ALA A 394 10.26 -2.88 20.31
CA ALA A 394 9.04 -2.16 19.93
C ALA A 394 8.79 -2.20 18.42
N ASP A 395 9.85 -2.07 17.60
CA ASP A 395 9.81 -2.17 16.13
C ASP A 395 9.33 -3.54 15.61
N LYS A 396 9.39 -4.60 16.42
CA LYS A 396 8.94 -5.97 16.07
C LYS A 396 7.80 -6.47 16.95
N ASN A 397 7.34 -5.65 17.88
CA ASN A 397 6.33 -5.98 18.88
C ASN A 397 5.19 -4.95 18.86
N ALA A 398 4.70 -4.63 17.67
CA ALA A 398 3.56 -3.73 17.45
C ALA A 398 2.50 -4.43 16.60
N SER A 399 1.27 -3.92 16.59
CA SER A 399 0.18 -4.47 15.77
C SER A 399 0.33 -4.17 14.27
N LEU A 400 1.47 -3.58 13.89
CA LEU A 400 1.86 -3.28 12.52
C LEU A 400 2.98 -4.19 12.01
N ALA A 401 3.54 -5.07 12.85
CA ALA A 401 4.58 -6.01 12.46
C ALA A 401 4.00 -7.20 11.67
N VAL A 402 4.55 -7.49 10.48
CA VAL A 402 4.00 -8.50 9.55
C VAL A 402 4.75 -9.83 9.59
N TRP A 403 4.07 -10.91 9.21
CA TRP A 403 4.70 -12.21 9.02
C TRP A 403 5.29 -12.33 7.61
N ASN A 404 6.60 -12.55 7.50
CA ASN A 404 7.24 -12.92 6.24
C ASN A 404 7.10 -14.43 6.02
N GLN A 405 6.19 -14.81 5.13
CA GLN A 405 5.88 -16.19 4.76
C GLN A 405 6.99 -16.90 3.95
N ILE A 406 7.97 -16.15 3.41
CA ILE A 406 9.12 -16.73 2.69
C ILE A 406 10.24 -17.03 3.69
N GLY A 407 10.61 -16.06 4.53
CA GLY A 407 11.62 -16.22 5.57
C GLY A 407 11.12 -17.00 6.79
N GLU A 408 9.81 -17.13 6.93
CA GLU A 408 9.09 -17.59 8.11
C GLU A 408 9.50 -16.80 9.36
N LYS A 409 9.55 -15.47 9.29
CA LYS A 409 10.03 -14.60 10.37
C LYS A 409 9.14 -13.38 10.52
N ILE A 410 9.19 -12.75 11.69
CA ILE A 410 8.53 -11.44 11.89
C ILE A 410 9.39 -10.34 11.27
N GLU A 411 8.75 -9.46 10.50
CA GLU A 411 9.36 -8.24 10.00
C GLU A 411 9.09 -7.07 10.93
N HIS A 412 9.90 -6.05 10.76
CA HIS A 412 9.80 -4.80 11.49
C HIS A 412 8.65 -3.93 10.96
N VAL A 413 8.19 -2.98 11.78
CA VAL A 413 7.10 -2.05 11.42
C VAL A 413 7.51 -1.16 10.25
N PHE A 414 8.75 -0.65 10.28
CA PHE A 414 9.26 0.30 9.30
C PHE A 414 9.85 -0.37 8.05
N GLY A 415 9.08 -1.21 7.36
CA GLY A 415 9.46 -1.70 6.02
C GLY A 415 9.63 -0.58 4.98
N ARG A 416 9.08 0.61 5.30
CA ARG A 416 9.34 1.91 4.68
C ARG A 416 9.34 2.97 5.78
N GLN A 417 9.75 4.20 5.46
CA GLN A 417 9.72 5.36 6.35
C GLN A 417 8.28 5.88 6.58
N ALA A 418 7.36 5.00 7.01
CA ALA A 418 5.94 5.28 7.23
C ALA A 418 5.30 4.23 8.16
N LEU A 419 4.14 4.57 8.73
CA LEU A 419 3.24 3.71 9.49
C LEU A 419 1.96 3.42 8.68
N PRO A 420 1.97 2.41 7.81
CA PRO A 420 0.78 1.97 7.10
C PRO A 420 -0.14 1.14 7.99
N ILE A 421 -1.41 1.03 7.60
CA ILE A 421 -2.29 -0.01 8.18
C ILE A 421 -1.85 -1.39 7.69
N VAL A 422 -1.96 -2.40 8.55
CA VAL A 422 -1.80 -3.81 8.18
C VAL A 422 -3.07 -4.59 8.54
N TRP A 423 -3.41 -5.58 7.71
CA TRP A 423 -4.65 -6.35 7.84
C TRP A 423 -4.48 -7.68 8.57
N ASP A 424 -3.23 -8.12 8.68
CA ASP A 424 -2.76 -9.30 9.36
C ASP A 424 -1.38 -8.95 9.93
N PHE A 425 -1.26 -9.08 11.24
CA PHE A 425 -0.02 -8.80 11.97
C PHE A 425 0.41 -10.06 12.72
N ALA A 426 1.69 -10.14 13.02
CA ALA A 426 2.29 -11.20 13.79
C ALA A 426 2.70 -10.69 15.17
N GLU A 427 2.73 -11.59 16.14
CA GLU A 427 3.26 -11.34 17.47
C GLU A 427 4.21 -12.49 17.81
N VAL A 428 5.39 -12.15 18.30
CA VAL A 428 6.41 -13.11 18.72
C VAL A 428 6.53 -13.11 20.23
N SER A 429 6.77 -14.29 20.82
CA SER A 429 7.17 -14.33 22.24
C SER A 429 8.52 -13.64 22.41
N ILE A 430 8.56 -12.64 23.28
CA ILE A 430 9.75 -11.83 23.56
C ILE A 430 10.92 -12.63 24.16
N PHE A 431 10.66 -13.85 24.64
CA PHE A 431 11.63 -14.78 25.21
C PHE A 431 11.88 -16.01 24.32
N SER A 432 11.36 -16.02 23.08
CA SER A 432 11.62 -17.13 22.15
C SER A 432 12.99 -17.03 21.52
N ASP A 433 13.51 -18.15 21.02
CA ASP A 433 14.73 -18.18 20.20
C ASP A 433 14.47 -17.77 18.73
N SER A 434 13.35 -17.09 18.45
CA SER A 434 12.99 -16.63 17.10
C SER A 434 13.28 -15.15 16.91
N THR A 435 13.41 -14.72 15.66
CA THR A 435 13.59 -13.30 15.29
C THR A 435 12.53 -12.41 15.96
N GLY A 436 12.95 -11.24 16.47
CA GLY A 436 12.05 -10.28 17.12
C GLY A 436 11.90 -10.46 18.64
N ASN A 437 12.62 -11.40 19.24
CA ASN A 437 12.74 -11.50 20.69
C ASN A 437 13.68 -10.40 21.26
N PHE A 438 13.57 -10.17 22.57
CA PHE A 438 14.34 -9.14 23.27
C PHE A 438 15.84 -9.47 23.38
N LEU A 439 16.19 -10.73 23.66
CA LEU A 439 17.58 -11.17 23.85
C LEU A 439 18.42 -11.00 22.58
N SER A 440 17.87 -11.27 21.40
CA SER A 440 18.54 -10.99 20.13
C SER A 440 18.72 -9.50 19.88
N GLY A 441 17.80 -8.66 20.36
CA GLY A 441 17.96 -7.21 20.35
C GLY A 441 19.14 -6.79 21.23
N LEU A 442 19.24 -7.35 22.44
CA LEU A 442 20.32 -7.10 23.38
C LEU A 442 21.68 -7.61 22.86
N ASP A 443 21.73 -8.82 22.30
CA ASP A 443 22.94 -9.41 21.70
C ASP A 443 23.49 -8.54 20.55
N LEU A 444 22.62 -7.94 19.74
CA LEU A 444 23.05 -6.98 18.73
C LEU A 444 23.69 -5.73 19.34
N VAL A 445 23.11 -5.19 20.42
CA VAL A 445 23.70 -4.03 21.11
C VAL A 445 25.04 -4.43 21.76
N ALA A 446 25.11 -5.59 22.40
CA ALA A 446 26.33 -6.11 22.99
C ALA A 446 27.44 -6.28 21.94
N LYS A 447 27.13 -6.87 20.78
CA LYS A 447 28.07 -6.99 19.65
C LYS A 447 28.61 -5.65 19.17
N VAL A 448 27.78 -4.61 19.16
CA VAL A 448 28.23 -3.25 18.78
C VAL A 448 29.18 -2.70 19.84
N VAL A 449 28.90 -2.92 21.12
CA VAL A 449 29.77 -2.51 22.23
C VAL A 449 31.09 -3.29 22.21
N ASP A 450 31.07 -4.60 21.99
CA ASP A 450 32.27 -5.46 21.93
C ASP A 450 33.14 -5.14 20.71
N ALA A 451 32.52 -4.82 19.57
CA ALA A 451 33.22 -4.42 18.36
C ALA A 451 33.68 -2.96 18.40
N TRP A 452 33.26 -2.17 19.40
CA TRP A 452 33.65 -0.78 19.52
C TRP A 452 35.14 -0.71 19.84
N PRO A 453 35.99 -0.19 18.95
CA PRO A 453 37.41 -0.08 19.24
C PRO A 453 37.58 0.86 20.43
N PRO A 454 38.61 0.69 21.28
CA PRO A 454 38.94 1.68 22.31
C PRO A 454 39.32 3.00 21.62
N SER A 455 38.32 3.83 21.38
CA SER A 455 38.45 5.16 20.79
C SER A 455 38.79 6.15 21.88
N HIS A 456 39.48 7.22 21.51
CA HIS A 456 39.61 8.38 22.38
C HIS A 456 38.21 8.86 22.83
N ALA A 457 38.12 9.39 24.06
CA ALA A 457 36.87 9.93 24.58
C ALA A 457 36.34 11.02 23.62
N GLY A 458 35.15 10.80 23.07
CA GLY A 458 34.43 11.77 22.25
C GLY A 458 33.40 12.53 23.09
N GLN A 459 33.05 13.74 22.67
CA GLN A 459 31.94 14.50 23.24
C GLN A 459 30.75 14.45 22.28
N VAL A 460 29.58 14.12 22.81
CA VAL A 460 28.31 14.16 22.07
C VAL A 460 27.48 15.30 22.64
N GLN A 461 26.88 16.09 21.76
CA GLN A 461 26.00 17.18 22.15
C GLN A 461 24.81 17.28 21.20
N SER A 462 23.62 17.53 21.76
CA SER A 462 22.46 17.93 20.98
C SER A 462 22.47 19.45 20.83
N ALA A 463 22.44 19.93 19.58
CA ALA A 463 22.47 21.35 19.25
C ALA A 463 21.60 21.62 18.01
N ASP A 464 21.16 22.86 17.85
CA ASP A 464 20.49 23.32 16.64
C ASP A 464 21.55 23.48 15.53
N ALA A 465 21.37 22.79 14.40
CA ALA A 465 22.31 22.85 13.28
C ALA A 465 22.45 24.26 12.68
N THR A 466 21.49 25.16 12.94
CA THR A 466 21.53 26.56 12.52
C THR A 466 22.26 27.48 13.50
N ALA A 467 22.67 26.98 14.67
CA ALA A 467 23.36 27.72 15.72
C ALA A 467 24.25 26.78 16.55
N HIS A 468 25.41 26.44 16.00
CA HIS A 468 26.36 25.52 16.61
C HIS A 468 27.21 26.24 17.68
N LEU A 469 27.52 25.54 18.77
CA LEU A 469 28.24 26.12 19.91
C LEU A 469 29.76 26.22 19.72
N LEU A 470 30.29 25.73 18.59
CA LEU A 470 31.73 25.74 18.35
C LEU A 470 32.17 27.13 17.87
N PRO A 471 33.36 27.61 18.26
CA PRO A 471 33.91 28.83 17.71
C PRO A 471 34.22 28.71 16.21
N ASP A 472 34.42 29.86 15.58
CA ASP A 472 34.78 29.98 14.16
C ASP A 472 36.08 29.21 13.86
N GLU A 473 36.15 28.57 12.69
CA GLU A 473 37.36 27.94 12.14
C GLU A 473 38.05 26.94 13.10
N THR A 474 37.27 26.15 13.85
CA THR A 474 37.80 25.19 14.84
C THR A 474 37.86 23.76 14.33
N THR A 475 37.05 23.39 13.35
CA THR A 475 36.94 22.00 12.88
C THR A 475 37.78 21.77 11.62
N HIS A 476 38.39 20.59 11.52
CA HIS A 476 39.14 20.14 10.34
C HIS A 476 38.22 19.49 9.30
N VAL A 477 37.17 18.82 9.78
CA VAL A 477 36.18 18.12 8.98
C VAL A 477 34.79 18.49 9.50
N TRP A 478 33.90 18.84 8.57
CA TRP A 478 32.48 19.01 8.83
C TRP A 478 31.72 17.99 7.99
N PHE A 479 31.02 17.05 8.63
CA PHE A 479 30.31 15.97 7.97
C PHE A 479 28.84 16.01 8.38
N THR A 480 27.91 15.98 7.43
CA THR A 480 26.47 15.97 7.72
C THR A 480 25.70 15.08 6.75
N ASP A 481 24.64 14.45 7.27
CA ASP A 481 23.56 13.82 6.51
C ASP A 481 22.28 14.63 6.78
N PRO A 482 21.99 15.66 5.96
CA PRO A 482 20.90 16.59 6.18
C PRO A 482 19.53 15.94 5.90
N PRO A 483 18.44 16.49 6.45
CA PRO A 483 17.09 15.97 6.19
C PRO A 483 16.72 16.00 4.69
N TYR A 484 16.05 14.93 4.25
CA TYR A 484 15.67 14.72 2.85
C TYR A 484 14.38 15.43 2.47
N TYR A 485 14.40 16.77 2.52
CA TYR A 485 13.32 17.64 2.03
C TYR A 485 11.93 17.24 2.59
N ASP A 486 11.04 16.70 1.76
CA ASP A 486 9.69 16.22 2.09
C ASP A 486 9.59 14.68 2.09
N ALA A 487 10.71 13.95 2.09
CA ALA A 487 10.69 12.49 1.96
C ALA A 487 10.39 11.76 3.26
N VAL A 488 10.82 12.31 4.41
CA VAL A 488 10.76 11.64 5.71
C VAL A 488 10.38 12.62 6.82
N PRO A 489 9.30 12.34 7.58
CA PRO A 489 8.96 13.10 8.78
C PRO A 489 9.68 12.50 10.00
N TYR A 490 10.99 12.76 10.12
CA TYR A 490 11.87 12.10 11.08
C TYR A 490 11.38 12.25 12.52
N ALA A 491 11.00 13.45 12.93
CA ALA A 491 10.57 13.71 14.29
C ALA A 491 9.24 13.02 14.60
N ASP A 492 8.27 12.99 13.68
CA ASP A 492 7.02 12.27 13.94
C ASP A 492 7.24 10.76 14.02
N LEU A 493 8.04 10.18 13.13
CA LEU A 493 8.31 8.73 13.16
C LEU A 493 9.15 8.33 14.38
N SER A 494 10.06 9.20 14.82
CA SER A 494 10.88 8.97 16.01
C SER A 494 10.05 8.88 17.29
N ASP A 495 8.89 9.53 17.33
CA ASP A 495 8.00 9.48 18.49
C ASP A 495 7.52 8.05 18.79
N PHE A 496 7.44 7.17 17.79
CA PHE A 496 7.15 5.73 17.97
C PHE A 496 8.06 5.08 19.01
N PHE A 497 9.36 5.41 19.00
CA PHE A 497 10.34 4.92 19.95
C PHE A 497 10.39 5.80 21.20
N PHE A 498 10.35 7.11 21.00
CA PHE A 498 10.51 8.12 22.05
C PHE A 498 9.52 7.94 23.21
N VAL A 499 8.25 7.63 22.91
CA VAL A 499 7.21 7.43 23.93
C VAL A 499 7.48 6.23 24.84
N TRP A 500 8.12 5.18 24.33
CA TRP A 500 8.50 4.02 25.14
C TRP A 500 9.80 4.27 25.91
N LEU A 501 10.77 4.92 25.26
CA LEU A 501 12.04 5.28 25.89
C LEU A 501 11.83 6.19 27.12
N LYS A 502 10.98 7.22 27.02
CA LYS A 502 10.73 8.12 28.17
C LYS A 502 10.09 7.39 29.37
N ARG A 503 9.38 6.30 29.11
CA ARG A 503 8.78 5.44 30.14
C ARG A 503 9.80 4.46 30.70
N ALA A 504 10.75 3.99 29.90
CA ALA A 504 11.84 3.13 30.35
C ALA A 504 12.95 3.89 31.08
N LEU A 505 13.16 5.17 30.77
CA LEU A 505 14.18 6.05 31.34
C LEU A 505 13.57 7.42 31.74
N PRO A 506 12.71 7.46 32.77
CA PRO A 506 12.03 8.68 33.17
C PRO A 506 13.03 9.74 33.63
N GLY A 507 12.88 10.97 33.12
CA GLY A 507 13.75 12.11 33.46
C GLY A 507 15.10 12.12 32.72
N HIS A 508 15.34 11.19 31.79
CA HIS A 508 16.58 11.18 31.02
C HIS A 508 16.75 12.48 30.20
N PRO A 509 17.90 13.17 30.25
CA PRO A 509 18.07 14.50 29.66
C PRO A 509 17.84 14.57 28.14
N LEU A 510 18.04 13.46 27.43
CA LEU A 510 17.84 13.35 25.97
C LEU A 510 16.40 13.00 25.56
N LEU A 511 15.51 12.68 26.50
CA LEU A 511 14.15 12.23 26.21
C LEU A 511 13.12 13.33 26.49
N ARG A 512 13.44 14.54 26.02
CA ARG A 512 12.63 15.77 26.10
C ARG A 512 12.96 16.68 24.92
N ASP A 513 12.05 17.58 24.57
CA ASP A 513 12.36 18.67 23.66
C ASP A 513 13.25 19.71 24.37
N PRO A 514 14.49 19.96 23.91
CA PRO A 514 15.39 20.93 24.54
C PRO A 514 15.01 22.39 24.23
N PHE A 515 14.12 22.63 23.26
CA PHE A 515 13.75 23.97 22.79
C PHE A 515 12.35 24.41 23.25
N ASP A 516 11.48 23.46 23.57
CA ASP A 516 10.13 23.73 24.05
C ASP A 516 9.78 22.81 25.25
N PRO A 517 9.86 23.32 26.49
CA PRO A 517 9.50 22.55 27.69
C PRO A 517 8.04 22.09 27.73
N THR A 518 7.15 22.70 26.93
CA THR A 518 5.74 22.32 26.84
C THR A 518 5.52 21.16 25.86
N ASN A 519 6.46 20.95 24.92
CA ASN A 519 6.43 19.83 24.01
C ASN A 519 6.88 18.55 24.72
N SER A 520 5.94 17.62 24.90
CA SER A 520 6.22 16.33 25.52
C SER A 520 6.83 15.30 24.55
N LEU A 521 6.97 15.62 23.26
CA LEU A 521 7.45 14.72 22.20
C LEU A 521 8.76 15.23 21.59
N THR A 522 9.23 14.63 20.48
CA THR A 522 10.44 15.13 19.81
C THR A 522 10.19 16.50 19.12
N PRO A 523 11.23 17.31 18.89
CA PRO A 523 11.08 18.67 18.36
C PRO A 523 10.56 18.69 16.91
N LYS A 524 9.36 19.28 16.70
CA LYS A 524 8.70 19.35 15.37
C LYS A 524 8.91 20.68 14.65
N ASN A 525 8.87 21.78 15.41
CA ASN A 525 8.88 23.13 14.85
C ASN A 525 10.21 23.46 14.17
N ARG A 526 11.33 23.08 14.81
CA ARG A 526 12.69 23.35 14.33
C ARG A 526 13.27 22.29 13.39
N GLU A 527 12.58 21.17 13.19
CA GLU A 527 13.01 20.12 12.25
C GLU A 527 13.09 20.69 10.82
N ALA A 528 14.24 20.62 10.15
CA ALA A 528 14.42 21.21 8.84
C ALA A 528 13.88 20.32 7.69
N VAL A 529 12.58 20.03 7.69
CA VAL A 529 11.87 19.31 6.61
C VAL A 529 10.80 20.21 5.99
N GLN A 530 10.49 20.01 4.70
CA GLN A 530 9.30 20.65 4.11
C GLN A 530 8.06 19.88 4.56
N ASP A 531 7.15 20.58 5.25
CA ASP A 531 5.86 20.05 5.67
C ASP A 531 4.90 21.22 5.90
N GLU A 532 4.08 21.52 4.89
CA GLU A 532 3.15 22.64 4.93
C GLU A 532 2.04 22.49 5.97
N THR A 533 1.86 21.29 6.53
CA THR A 533 0.92 21.07 7.65
C THR A 533 1.47 21.61 8.98
N LYS A 534 2.76 21.95 9.03
CA LYS A 534 3.46 22.44 10.22
C LYS A 534 3.96 23.87 10.04
N CYS A 535 4.12 24.56 11.16
CA CYS A 535 4.59 25.93 11.18
C CYS A 535 5.77 26.11 12.14
N ASP A 536 6.70 26.98 11.76
CA ASP A 536 7.77 27.51 12.61
C ASP A 536 7.49 29.00 12.85
N ASN A 537 7.25 29.38 14.11
CA ASN A 537 6.87 30.75 14.50
C ASN A 537 5.70 31.33 13.68
N GLY A 538 4.68 30.51 13.40
CA GLY A 538 3.50 30.90 12.62
C GLY A 538 3.69 30.93 11.11
N ARG A 539 4.89 30.65 10.59
CA ARG A 539 5.15 30.49 9.15
C ARG A 539 5.10 29.01 8.77
N ALA A 540 4.34 28.67 7.73
CA ALA A 540 4.31 27.32 7.18
C ALA A 540 5.71 26.88 6.70
N LYS A 541 6.04 25.60 6.91
CA LYS A 541 7.33 25.01 6.48
C LYS A 541 7.30 24.64 5.01
N ASP A 542 7.13 25.67 4.17
CA ASP A 542 7.13 25.60 2.71
C ASP A 542 8.56 25.40 2.13
N ARG A 543 8.65 25.24 0.80
CA ARG A 543 9.93 25.14 0.08
C ARG A 543 10.91 26.26 0.45
N ALA A 544 10.44 27.50 0.49
CA ALA A 544 11.28 28.67 0.76
C ALA A 544 11.77 28.71 2.21
N TRP A 545 10.97 28.20 3.16
CA TRP A 545 11.38 28.02 4.55
C TRP A 545 12.48 26.96 4.63
N PHE A 546 12.30 25.80 4.00
CA PHE A 546 13.31 24.74 3.98
C PHE A 546 14.63 25.24 3.40
N GLU A 547 14.61 25.85 2.21
CA GLU A 547 15.81 26.40 1.56
C GLU A 547 16.54 27.42 2.44
N LYS A 548 15.80 28.30 3.12
CA LYS A 548 16.36 29.30 4.04
C LYS A 548 16.96 28.65 5.29
N THR A 549 16.29 27.67 5.87
CA THR A 549 16.75 26.97 7.08
C THR A 549 18.00 26.14 6.77
N MET A 550 18.00 25.41 5.65
CA MET A 550 19.19 24.69 5.18
C MET A 550 20.35 25.64 4.89
N ALA A 551 20.12 26.79 4.24
CA ALA A 551 21.16 27.78 4.01
C ALA A 551 21.80 28.29 5.31
N LYS A 552 21.00 28.50 6.36
CA LYS A 552 21.53 28.87 7.69
C LYS A 552 22.37 27.74 8.30
N ALA A 553 21.89 26.50 8.26
CA ALA A 553 22.64 25.35 8.78
C ALA A 553 23.97 25.15 8.05
N PHE A 554 23.97 25.31 6.73
CA PHE A 554 25.19 25.24 5.93
C PHE A 554 26.13 26.43 6.21
N ALA A 555 25.62 27.65 6.36
CA ALA A 555 26.43 28.80 6.73
C ALA A 555 27.10 28.58 8.10
N GLU A 556 26.40 27.97 9.03
CA GLU A 556 26.92 27.65 10.36
C GLU A 556 28.00 26.55 10.30
N GLY A 557 27.78 25.51 9.49
CA GLY A 557 28.81 24.51 9.18
C GLY A 557 30.07 25.14 8.57
N ARG A 558 29.91 26.12 7.68
CA ARG A 558 31.02 26.87 7.08
C ARG A 558 31.76 27.70 8.13
N ARG A 559 31.04 28.40 9.01
CA ARG A 559 31.62 29.23 10.08
C ARG A 559 32.56 28.43 10.98
N VAL A 560 32.14 27.23 11.40
CA VAL A 560 32.94 26.38 12.31
C VAL A 560 34.07 25.62 11.60
N LEU A 561 34.00 25.46 10.28
CA LEU A 561 35.03 24.77 9.50
C LEU A 561 36.20 25.71 9.19
N ARG A 562 37.43 25.22 9.40
CA ARG A 562 38.64 25.94 8.98
C ARG A 562 38.64 26.20 7.47
N LYS A 563 39.32 27.27 7.04
CA LYS A 563 39.49 27.60 5.61
C LYS A 563 40.12 26.46 4.80
N ASP A 564 41.04 25.69 5.39
CA ASP A 564 41.69 24.51 4.81
C ASP A 564 40.93 23.20 5.08
N GLY A 565 39.83 23.25 5.82
CA GLY A 565 39.03 22.10 6.24
C GLY A 565 38.17 21.51 5.11
N ILE A 566 37.68 20.29 5.33
CA ILE A 566 36.86 19.54 4.37
C ILE A 566 35.41 19.45 4.87
N GLY A 567 34.46 19.93 4.06
CA GLY A 567 33.05 19.64 4.22
C GLY A 567 32.64 18.38 3.45
N SER A 568 31.78 17.55 4.01
CA SER A 568 31.15 16.43 3.32
C SER A 568 29.66 16.37 3.64
N VAL A 569 28.84 16.43 2.59
CA VAL A 569 27.38 16.35 2.70
C VAL A 569 26.94 15.08 2.01
N VAL A 570 26.32 14.18 2.77
CA VAL A 570 25.68 12.98 2.23
C VAL A 570 24.31 13.39 1.70
N PHE A 571 23.93 12.96 0.51
CA PHE A 571 22.58 13.19 0.04
C PHE A 571 22.10 12.09 -0.92
N ALA A 572 20.87 11.64 -0.69
CA ALA A 572 20.21 10.62 -1.49
C ALA A 572 18.74 10.96 -1.68
N HIS A 573 18.43 11.84 -2.65
CA HIS A 573 17.05 12.19 -3.00
C HIS A 573 16.68 11.75 -4.41
N LYS A 574 15.43 11.29 -4.57
CA LYS A 574 14.90 10.78 -5.85
C LYS A 574 14.43 11.90 -6.76
N THR A 575 13.91 12.98 -6.18
CA THR A 575 13.42 14.13 -6.94
C THR A 575 14.52 15.17 -7.08
N THR A 576 14.49 15.83 -8.22
CA THR A 576 15.41 16.90 -8.58
C THR A 576 15.13 18.19 -7.81
N GLU A 577 13.89 18.42 -7.40
CA GLU A 577 13.49 19.55 -6.55
C GLU A 577 14.17 19.49 -5.17
N GLY A 578 14.23 18.30 -4.55
CA GLY A 578 14.95 18.11 -3.29
C GLY A 578 16.46 18.37 -3.46
N TRP A 579 17.05 17.94 -4.59
CA TRP A 579 18.44 18.27 -4.93
C TRP A 579 18.65 19.78 -5.11
N GLU A 580 17.80 20.44 -5.89
CA GLU A 580 17.87 21.89 -6.10
C GLU A 580 17.79 22.66 -4.79
N ALA A 581 16.83 22.32 -3.92
CA ALA A 581 16.63 22.99 -2.64
C ALA A 581 17.85 22.85 -1.72
N LEU A 582 18.43 21.64 -1.65
CA LEU A 582 19.64 21.39 -0.85
C LEU A 582 20.85 22.15 -1.42
N LEU A 583 21.11 21.98 -2.73
CA LEU A 583 22.25 22.60 -3.41
C LEU A 583 22.18 24.12 -3.34
N TYR A 584 20.97 24.68 -3.48
CA TYR A 584 20.73 26.09 -3.29
C TYR A 584 21.06 26.53 -1.85
N GLY A 585 20.65 25.75 -0.86
CA GLY A 585 21.02 25.95 0.54
C GLY A 585 22.54 25.96 0.74
N MET A 586 23.27 25.01 0.14
CA MET A 586 24.73 24.93 0.24
C MET A 586 25.43 26.13 -0.41
N ILE A 587 25.03 26.51 -1.63
CA ILE A 587 25.62 27.66 -2.34
C ILE A 587 25.36 28.96 -1.57
N ARG A 588 24.14 29.14 -1.03
CA ARG A 588 23.82 30.28 -0.16
C ARG A 588 24.56 30.24 1.18
N GLY A 589 24.80 29.05 1.72
CA GLY A 589 25.62 28.84 2.92
C GLY A 589 27.11 29.14 2.71
N GLY A 590 27.53 29.52 1.50
CA GLY A 590 28.91 29.90 1.23
C GLY A 590 29.84 28.73 0.93
N TRP A 591 29.32 27.63 0.38
CA TRP A 591 30.12 26.48 0.03
C TRP A 591 30.49 26.46 -1.46
N THR A 592 31.74 26.06 -1.73
CA THR A 592 32.20 25.62 -3.05
C THR A 592 32.18 24.09 -3.06
N ILE A 593 31.45 23.49 -4.00
CA ILE A 593 31.35 22.02 -4.13
C ILE A 593 32.46 21.56 -5.07
N THR A 594 33.47 20.87 -4.55
CA THR A 594 34.68 20.51 -5.31
C THR A 594 34.67 19.08 -5.84
N GLY A 595 33.73 18.25 -5.40
CA GLY A 595 33.64 16.86 -5.83
C GLY A 595 32.33 16.21 -5.44
N SER A 596 32.02 15.09 -6.09
CA SER A 596 30.84 14.29 -5.82
C SER A 596 31.18 12.83 -6.07
N TRP A 597 31.03 12.03 -5.01
CA TRP A 597 31.42 10.63 -4.98
C TRP A 597 30.21 9.76 -4.71
N PRO A 598 29.85 8.83 -5.62
CA PRO A 598 28.84 7.83 -5.35
C PRO A 598 29.47 6.73 -4.48
N ILE A 599 28.99 6.60 -3.24
CA ILE A 599 29.48 5.61 -2.29
C ILE A 599 28.38 4.59 -2.03
N ALA A 600 28.70 3.31 -2.21
CA ALA A 600 27.82 2.22 -1.86
C ALA A 600 27.78 2.07 -0.32
N THR A 601 26.83 2.76 0.31
CA THR A 601 26.62 2.73 1.76
C THR A 601 25.53 1.72 2.18
N GLU A 602 24.73 1.24 1.23
CA GLU A 602 23.55 0.38 1.47
C GLU A 602 23.81 -1.08 1.07
N ARG A 603 23.12 -2.03 1.73
CA ARG A 603 23.18 -3.44 1.34
C ARG A 603 22.34 -3.70 0.09
N PRO A 604 22.74 -4.61 -0.82
CA PRO A 604 22.04 -4.88 -2.09
C PRO A 604 20.56 -5.31 -1.98
N GLY A 605 20.12 -5.78 -0.80
CA GLY A 605 18.78 -6.31 -0.56
C GLY A 605 17.68 -5.26 -0.28
N ARG A 606 17.80 -4.03 -0.79
CA ARG A 606 16.79 -2.98 -0.60
C ARG A 606 15.58 -3.21 -1.51
N LEU A 607 14.41 -2.93 -0.96
CA LEU A 607 13.05 -3.25 -1.41
C LEU A 607 12.56 -2.52 -2.69
N ARG A 608 13.38 -2.49 -3.76
CA ARG A 608 13.04 -1.93 -5.09
C ARG A 608 14.10 -2.18 -6.18
N SER A 609 15.02 -3.12 -5.99
CA SER A 609 16.21 -3.27 -6.85
C SER A 609 16.05 -4.19 -8.06
N GLN A 610 14.90 -4.84 -8.28
CA GLN A 610 14.80 -5.82 -9.37
C GLN A 610 14.43 -5.27 -10.76
N ASP A 611 13.83 -4.07 -10.89
CA ASP A 611 13.45 -3.54 -12.23
C ASP A 611 13.43 -2.00 -12.34
N SER A 612 13.97 -1.28 -11.34
CA SER A 612 13.99 0.20 -11.34
C SER A 612 15.39 0.74 -10.99
N ALA A 613 15.87 1.73 -11.73
CA ALA A 613 17.12 2.46 -11.41
C ALA A 613 16.90 3.38 -10.20
N ALA A 614 16.65 2.80 -9.03
CA ALA A 614 16.83 3.52 -7.78
C ALA A 614 18.34 3.73 -7.57
N LEU A 615 18.75 4.91 -7.11
CA LEU A 615 20.13 5.19 -6.70
C LEU A 615 20.62 4.06 -5.77
N ALA A 616 21.56 3.26 -6.25
CA ALA A 616 22.17 2.18 -5.49
C ALA A 616 23.20 2.71 -4.48
N THR A 617 23.65 3.96 -4.70
CA THR A 617 24.70 4.63 -3.93
C THR A 617 24.19 5.94 -3.33
N SER A 618 24.77 6.32 -2.19
CA SER A 618 24.61 7.66 -1.62
C SER A 618 25.64 8.58 -2.26
N VAL A 619 25.26 9.79 -2.63
CA VAL A 619 26.21 10.74 -3.21
C VAL A 619 26.79 11.62 -2.10
N HIS A 620 28.10 11.59 -1.97
CA HIS A 620 28.86 12.42 -1.02
C HIS A 620 29.42 13.64 -1.75
N LEU A 621 28.87 14.82 -1.46
CA LEU A 621 29.37 16.08 -1.97
C LEU A 621 30.54 16.56 -1.10
N VAL A 622 31.71 16.69 -1.71
CA VAL A 622 32.91 17.26 -1.05
C VAL A 622 32.91 18.75 -1.26
N CYS A 623 33.01 19.50 -0.16
CA CYS A 623 32.80 20.94 -0.14
C CYS A 623 33.96 21.66 0.56
N ARG A 624 34.23 22.90 0.15
CA ARG A 624 35.19 23.81 0.77
C ARG A 624 34.51 25.13 1.11
N PRO A 625 34.92 25.83 2.19
CA PRO A 625 34.46 27.20 2.43
C PRO A 625 34.78 28.10 1.24
N ARG A 626 33.76 28.75 0.66
CA ARG A 626 33.96 29.77 -0.36
C ARG A 626 34.57 31.02 0.28
N PRO A 627 35.59 31.66 -0.33
CA PRO A 627 36.11 32.95 0.12
C PRO A 627 35.01 34.02 0.17
N GLU A 628 35.11 34.96 1.11
CA GLU A 628 34.12 36.07 1.23
C GLU A 628 34.23 37.07 0.08
N ASP A 629 35.43 37.23 -0.45
CA ASP A 629 35.77 38.05 -1.62
C ASP A 629 35.63 37.29 -2.95
N ALA A 630 34.84 36.21 -2.98
CA ALA A 630 34.62 35.41 -4.17
C ALA A 630 34.09 36.28 -5.33
N PRO A 631 34.73 36.22 -6.52
CA PRO A 631 34.39 37.09 -7.63
C PRO A 631 33.00 36.80 -8.20
N VAL A 632 32.48 37.75 -8.97
CA VAL A 632 31.31 37.53 -9.83
C VAL A 632 31.75 36.77 -11.08
N GLY A 633 31.08 35.67 -11.38
CA GLY A 633 31.39 34.83 -12.55
C GLY A 633 30.71 35.33 -13.82
N ASP A 634 31.40 35.22 -14.94
CA ASP A 634 30.83 35.43 -16.28
C ASP A 634 30.18 34.12 -16.78
N TRP A 635 28.90 34.20 -17.13
CA TRP A 635 28.13 33.08 -17.67
C TRP A 635 28.80 32.41 -18.89
N ALA A 636 29.38 33.21 -19.79
CA ALA A 636 30.06 32.67 -20.97
C ALA A 636 31.31 31.86 -20.61
N HIS A 637 32.01 32.26 -19.53
CA HIS A 637 33.15 31.52 -19.01
C HIS A 637 32.70 30.20 -18.38
N VAL A 638 31.66 30.23 -17.54
CA VAL A 638 31.08 29.04 -16.89
C VAL A 638 30.68 27.99 -17.93
N LEU A 639 29.95 28.39 -18.98
CA LEU A 639 29.53 27.48 -20.04
C LEU A 639 30.69 26.90 -20.86
N ARG A 640 31.79 27.64 -21.01
CA ARG A 640 32.97 27.17 -21.74
C ARG A 640 33.75 26.10 -20.97
N GLU A 641 33.80 26.24 -19.65
CA GLU A 641 34.54 25.32 -18.76
C GLU A 641 33.76 24.02 -18.49
N LEU A 642 32.43 24.11 -18.40
CA LEU A 642 31.54 23.01 -18.01
C LEU A 642 31.75 21.70 -18.80
N PRO A 643 31.79 21.67 -20.15
CA PRO A 643 31.98 20.44 -20.91
C PRO A 643 33.29 19.72 -20.62
N LYS A 644 34.37 20.49 -20.45
CA LYS A 644 35.69 19.92 -20.16
C LYS A 644 35.71 19.30 -18.77
N ARG A 645 35.24 20.03 -17.76
CA ARG A 645 35.23 19.55 -16.37
C ARG A 645 34.39 18.30 -16.17
N VAL A 646 33.20 18.26 -16.78
CA VAL A 646 32.30 17.09 -16.73
C VAL A 646 32.91 15.91 -17.49
N GLY A 647 33.48 16.15 -18.68
CA GLY A 647 34.15 15.10 -19.46
C GLY A 647 35.31 14.45 -18.71
N ASP A 648 36.24 15.26 -18.19
CA ASP A 648 37.40 14.79 -17.43
C ASP A 648 36.97 13.98 -16.19
N TRP A 649 35.87 14.37 -15.54
CA TRP A 649 35.36 13.64 -14.38
C TRP A 649 34.61 12.35 -14.75
N MET A 650 33.84 12.36 -15.83
CA MET A 650 33.16 11.17 -16.34
C MET A 650 34.17 10.07 -16.69
N GLU A 651 35.27 10.43 -17.37
CA GLU A 651 36.36 9.51 -17.71
C GLU A 651 36.97 8.89 -16.45
N ARG A 652 37.32 9.73 -15.46
CA ARG A 652 37.85 9.26 -14.18
C ARG A 652 36.89 8.30 -13.47
N LEU A 653 35.61 8.64 -13.33
CA LEU A 653 34.64 7.79 -12.64
C LEU A 653 34.47 6.44 -13.35
N GLN A 654 34.54 6.42 -14.69
CA GLN A 654 34.47 5.19 -15.46
C GLN A 654 35.69 4.29 -15.28
N GLU A 655 36.89 4.87 -15.17
CA GLU A 655 38.13 4.14 -14.81
C GLU A 655 38.00 3.48 -13.43
N GLU A 656 37.32 4.14 -12.49
CA GLU A 656 37.01 3.63 -11.14
C GLU A 656 35.80 2.66 -11.13
N GLY A 657 35.26 2.31 -12.30
CA GLY A 657 34.17 1.33 -12.45
C GLY A 657 32.76 1.86 -12.22
N ILE A 658 32.57 3.18 -12.08
CA ILE A 658 31.27 3.82 -11.84
C ILE A 658 30.50 3.99 -13.17
N ARG A 659 29.24 3.56 -13.22
CA ARG A 659 28.44 3.50 -14.46
C ARG A 659 26.97 3.92 -14.28
N GLY A 660 26.29 4.09 -15.42
CA GLY A 660 24.86 4.42 -15.53
C GLY A 660 24.39 5.57 -14.64
N ALA A 661 23.28 5.38 -13.92
CA ALA A 661 22.66 6.45 -13.14
C ALA A 661 23.62 7.07 -12.09
N ASP A 662 24.41 6.25 -11.39
CA ASP A 662 25.35 6.76 -10.37
C ASP A 662 26.41 7.68 -11.00
N LEU A 663 26.90 7.34 -12.20
CA LEU A 663 27.84 8.18 -12.97
C LEU A 663 27.23 9.55 -13.29
N VAL A 664 25.96 9.60 -13.72
CA VAL A 664 25.25 10.85 -14.03
C VAL A 664 25.17 11.76 -12.81
N PHE A 665 24.67 11.22 -11.69
CA PHE A 665 24.51 12.02 -10.47
C PHE A 665 25.87 12.41 -9.87
N ALA A 666 26.88 11.56 -10.00
CA ALA A 666 28.23 11.87 -9.53
C ALA A 666 28.90 13.02 -10.30
N CYS A 667 28.50 13.30 -11.55
CA CYS A 667 29.03 14.41 -12.34
C CYS A 667 28.47 15.78 -11.92
N ILE A 668 27.40 15.82 -11.13
CA ILE A 668 26.78 17.06 -10.68
C ILE A 668 27.74 17.87 -9.80
N GLY A 669 28.48 17.25 -8.86
CA GLY A 669 29.37 17.97 -7.96
C GLY A 669 30.47 18.78 -8.66
N PRO A 670 31.30 18.17 -9.52
CA PRO A 670 32.31 18.89 -10.29
C PRO A 670 31.73 19.96 -11.21
N ALA A 671 30.54 19.73 -11.79
CA ALA A 671 29.85 20.78 -12.53
C ALA A 671 29.49 21.95 -11.60
N LEU A 672 28.98 21.66 -10.40
CA LEU A 672 28.68 22.69 -9.42
C LEU A 672 29.91 23.43 -8.91
N GLU A 673 31.11 22.87 -8.98
CA GLU A 673 32.35 23.58 -8.63
C GLU A 673 32.50 24.89 -9.43
N ILE A 674 32.26 24.83 -10.74
CA ILE A 674 32.42 25.95 -11.66
C ILE A 674 31.44 27.07 -11.33
N PHE A 675 30.24 26.72 -10.87
CA PHE A 675 29.19 27.68 -10.53
C PHE A 675 29.32 28.19 -9.08
N SER A 676 29.53 27.27 -8.14
CA SER A 676 29.52 27.54 -6.70
C SER A 676 30.76 28.29 -6.20
N ARG A 677 31.87 28.31 -6.94
CA ARG A 677 33.07 29.08 -6.58
C ARG A 677 32.90 30.59 -6.65
N TYR A 678 31.92 31.07 -7.43
CA TYR A 678 31.61 32.48 -7.56
C TYR A 678 30.58 32.91 -6.49
N SER A 679 30.57 34.20 -6.15
CA SER A 679 29.53 34.75 -5.27
C SER A 679 28.16 34.76 -5.94
N ARG A 680 28.14 35.08 -7.25
CA ARG A 680 27.02 34.94 -8.18
C ARG A 680 27.55 34.87 -9.61
N VAL A 681 26.72 34.42 -10.55
CA VAL A 681 27.06 34.32 -11.97
C VAL A 681 26.11 35.21 -12.76
N GLU A 682 26.66 36.07 -13.62
CA GLU A 682 25.90 37.05 -14.40
C GLU A 682 26.16 36.89 -15.89
N THR A 683 25.18 37.27 -16.70
CA THR A 683 25.34 37.49 -18.13
C THR A 683 25.99 38.85 -18.42
N PRO A 684 26.49 39.12 -19.65
CA PRO A 684 27.09 40.42 -19.99
C PRO A 684 26.16 41.63 -19.79
N ASP A 685 24.84 41.42 -19.84
CA ASP A 685 23.80 42.43 -19.56
C ASP A 685 23.48 42.59 -18.06
N GLY A 686 24.21 41.90 -17.18
CA GLY A 686 24.07 41.99 -15.72
C GLY A 686 22.93 41.16 -15.13
N ARG A 687 22.34 40.22 -15.89
CA ARG A 687 21.30 39.31 -15.38
C ARG A 687 21.94 38.16 -14.61
N GLU A 688 21.57 38.02 -13.34
CA GLU A 688 22.00 36.88 -12.52
C GLU A 688 21.35 35.57 -12.99
N ILE A 689 22.17 34.54 -13.17
CA ILE A 689 21.76 33.19 -13.54
C ILE A 689 21.41 32.39 -12.29
N ARG A 690 20.22 31.78 -12.29
CA ARG A 690 19.77 30.93 -11.17
C ARG A 690 20.32 29.51 -11.28
N LEU A 691 20.45 28.82 -10.15
CA LEU A 691 20.92 27.43 -10.09
C LEU A 691 20.10 26.49 -10.98
N ALA A 692 18.79 26.65 -11.05
CA ALA A 692 17.93 25.82 -11.89
C ALA A 692 18.30 25.93 -13.39
N GLU A 693 18.53 27.16 -13.88
CA GLU A 693 18.97 27.43 -15.26
C GLU A 693 20.36 26.82 -15.52
N TYR A 694 21.26 26.87 -14.54
CA TYR A 694 22.56 26.20 -14.65
C TYR A 694 22.44 24.68 -14.70
N LEU A 695 21.61 24.08 -13.82
CA LEU A 695 21.44 22.63 -13.78
C LEU A 695 20.89 22.08 -15.09
N GLU A 696 19.97 22.78 -15.75
CA GLU A 696 19.52 22.39 -17.10
C GLU A 696 20.70 22.23 -18.08
N LYS A 697 21.69 23.13 -18.01
CA LYS A 697 22.91 23.04 -18.81
C LYS A 697 23.86 21.93 -18.37
N VAL A 698 23.93 21.64 -17.06
CA VAL A 698 24.67 20.48 -16.56
C VAL A 698 24.08 19.18 -17.11
N TRP A 699 22.74 19.02 -17.04
CA TRP A 699 22.06 17.83 -17.57
C TRP A 699 22.22 17.69 -19.08
N GLU A 700 22.17 18.80 -19.82
CA GLU A 700 22.47 18.84 -21.25
C GLU A 700 23.88 18.31 -21.56
N VAL A 701 24.89 18.82 -20.85
CA VAL A 701 26.29 18.45 -21.06
C VAL A 701 26.53 16.99 -20.69
N VAL A 702 26.06 16.53 -19.53
CA VAL A 702 26.21 15.13 -19.10
C VAL A 702 25.53 14.18 -20.09
N GLY A 703 24.28 14.48 -20.48
CA GLY A 703 23.55 13.65 -21.46
C GLY A 703 24.23 13.63 -22.83
N ARG A 704 24.77 14.76 -23.27
CA ARG A 704 25.52 14.85 -24.53
C ARG A 704 26.82 14.05 -24.47
N THR A 705 27.63 14.21 -23.43
CA THR A 705 28.89 13.47 -23.26
C THR A 705 28.62 11.96 -23.16
N ALA A 706 27.58 11.54 -22.44
CA ALA A 706 27.16 10.14 -22.40
C ALA A 706 26.78 9.59 -23.78
N LEU A 707 25.99 10.34 -24.57
CA LEU A 707 25.64 9.95 -25.94
C LEU A 707 26.87 9.88 -26.86
N GLU A 708 27.82 10.82 -26.74
CA GLU A 708 29.05 10.83 -27.54
C GLU A 708 29.90 9.59 -27.26
N GLN A 709 30.03 9.20 -25.99
CA GLN A 709 30.73 7.96 -25.60
C GLN A 709 30.04 6.70 -26.13
N VAL A 710 28.71 6.65 -26.10
CA VAL A 710 27.93 5.48 -26.53
C VAL A 710 27.86 5.35 -28.06
N LEU A 711 27.67 6.47 -28.78
CA LEU A 711 27.38 6.48 -30.21
C LEU A 711 28.59 6.84 -31.08
N GLY A 712 29.74 7.13 -30.48
CA GLY A 712 31.03 7.28 -31.15
C GLY A 712 31.17 8.49 -32.09
N SER A 713 30.25 9.46 -32.03
CA SER A 713 30.33 10.70 -32.82
C SER A 713 30.15 11.91 -31.91
N ARG A 714 30.90 12.99 -32.17
CA ARG A 714 30.53 14.34 -31.72
C ARG A 714 29.11 14.59 -32.18
N SER A 715 28.17 14.45 -31.27
CA SER A 715 26.76 14.66 -31.56
C SER A 715 26.61 16.08 -32.11
N GLY A 716 26.14 16.19 -33.35
CA GLY A 716 26.24 17.38 -34.17
C GLY A 716 25.44 18.57 -33.64
N PHE A 717 25.97 19.24 -32.61
CA PHE A 717 25.43 20.46 -32.03
C PHE A 717 26.49 21.55 -32.09
N GLN A 718 26.20 22.63 -32.81
CA GLN A 718 26.99 23.85 -32.74
C GLN A 718 26.44 24.70 -31.57
N PRO A 719 27.28 25.17 -30.64
CA PRO A 719 26.81 26.03 -29.56
C PRO A 719 26.34 27.37 -30.12
N ASP A 720 25.04 27.63 -30.03
CA ASP A 720 24.44 28.94 -30.14
C ASP A 720 24.85 29.75 -28.88
N MET A 721 25.59 30.85 -29.06
CA MET A 721 26.02 31.75 -27.97
C MET A 721 24.88 32.62 -27.39
N THR A 722 23.64 32.45 -27.85
CA THR A 722 22.44 33.24 -27.54
C THR A 722 21.35 32.47 -26.77
N GLY A 723 21.56 31.20 -26.42
CA GLY A 723 20.68 30.45 -25.52
C GLY A 723 19.40 29.88 -26.16
N LYS A 724 19.33 29.74 -27.49
CA LYS A 724 18.22 29.01 -28.15
C LYS A 724 18.53 27.53 -28.36
N ILE A 725 17.46 26.74 -28.48
CA ILE A 725 17.48 25.28 -28.63
C ILE A 725 18.40 24.88 -29.80
N PRO A 726 19.39 23.99 -29.59
CA PRO A 726 20.31 23.57 -30.64
C PRO A 726 19.58 22.88 -31.81
N VAL A 727 19.85 23.30 -33.05
CA VAL A 727 19.40 22.61 -34.27
C VAL A 727 20.32 21.41 -34.53
N PRO A 728 19.81 20.18 -34.79
CA PRO A 728 20.67 19.06 -35.13
C PRO A 728 21.39 19.29 -36.47
N LEU A 729 22.71 19.13 -36.52
CA LEU A 729 23.47 19.06 -37.78
C LEU A 729 23.06 17.82 -38.61
N GLN A 730 23.12 17.94 -39.94
CA GLN A 730 22.98 16.83 -40.89
C GLN A 730 23.88 15.65 -40.48
N GLY A 731 23.29 14.48 -40.20
CA GLY A 731 24.01 13.25 -39.86
C GLY A 731 23.90 12.76 -38.40
N GLY A 732 23.11 13.40 -37.54
CA GLY A 732 22.81 12.90 -36.19
C GLY A 732 21.72 11.81 -36.17
N LEU A 733 21.89 10.77 -35.35
CA LEU A 733 20.87 9.73 -35.09
C LEU A 733 19.54 10.36 -34.62
N GLU A 734 18.41 9.77 -35.00
CA GLU A 734 17.05 10.29 -34.72
C GLU A 734 16.71 10.36 -33.21
N GLU A 735 15.70 11.14 -32.82
CA GLU A 735 15.33 11.35 -31.40
C GLU A 735 15.05 10.05 -30.63
N ASP A 736 14.42 9.07 -31.26
CA ASP A 736 14.07 7.78 -30.65
C ASP A 736 15.29 6.89 -30.39
N ALA A 737 16.26 6.89 -31.30
CA ALA A 737 17.54 6.22 -31.13
C ALA A 737 18.31 6.83 -29.96
N ARG A 738 18.37 8.16 -29.87
CA ARG A 738 19.01 8.87 -28.73
C ARG A 738 18.30 8.58 -27.41
N LEU A 739 16.96 8.62 -27.41
CA LEU A 739 16.15 8.32 -26.23
C LEU A 739 16.41 6.89 -25.72
N THR A 740 16.38 5.91 -26.63
CA THR A 740 16.58 4.49 -26.28
C THR A 740 17.99 4.23 -25.74
N ALA A 741 19.02 4.81 -26.39
CA ALA A 741 20.41 4.68 -25.94
C ALA A 741 20.63 5.30 -24.55
N LEU A 742 20.13 6.51 -24.30
CA LEU A 742 20.21 7.14 -22.97
C LEU A 742 19.47 6.35 -21.90
N PHE A 743 18.28 5.84 -22.24
CA PHE A 743 17.47 5.05 -21.33
C PHE A 743 18.21 3.78 -20.90
N LEU A 744 18.74 3.01 -21.87
CA LEU A 744 19.50 1.79 -21.59
C LEU A 744 20.83 2.04 -20.89
N TRP A 745 21.52 3.13 -21.25
CA TRP A 745 22.76 3.52 -20.60
C TRP A 745 22.55 3.89 -19.13
N THR A 746 21.48 4.60 -18.80
CA THR A 746 21.13 4.97 -17.42
C THR A 746 20.84 3.74 -16.55
N LEU A 747 20.42 2.62 -17.15
CA LEU A 747 20.13 1.36 -16.46
C LEU A 747 21.37 0.50 -16.17
N GLN A 748 22.54 0.84 -16.71
CA GLN A 748 23.76 0.10 -16.39
C GLN A 748 24.12 0.32 -14.91
N SER A 749 24.10 -0.73 -14.09
CA SER A 749 24.40 -0.60 -12.66
C SER A 749 25.90 -0.51 -12.41
N THR A 750 26.28 0.32 -11.44
CA THR A 750 27.59 0.26 -10.78
C THR A 750 27.60 -0.98 -9.89
N ASN A 751 28.52 -1.92 -10.14
CA ASN A 751 28.61 -3.25 -9.53
C ASN A 751 27.49 -4.24 -9.87
N GLY A 752 27.72 -5.01 -10.94
CA GLY A 752 26.96 -6.20 -11.34
C GLY A 752 27.86 -7.38 -11.71
N GLU A 753 29.04 -7.52 -11.10
CA GLU A 753 29.75 -8.81 -11.06
C GLU A 753 29.33 -9.57 -9.79
N SER A 754 28.11 -10.10 -9.81
CA SER A 754 27.70 -11.12 -8.86
C SER A 754 28.34 -12.44 -9.28
N ALA A 755 29.50 -12.75 -8.70
CA ALA A 755 29.87 -14.14 -8.47
C ALA A 755 28.70 -14.84 -7.73
N GLY A 756 28.37 -16.06 -8.17
CA GLY A 756 27.17 -16.82 -7.82
C GLY A 756 26.52 -16.51 -6.47
N ALA A 757 25.39 -15.81 -6.51
CA ALA A 757 24.43 -15.78 -5.43
C ALA A 757 23.30 -16.78 -5.75
N ASP A 758 23.01 -17.64 -4.77
CA ASP A 758 21.99 -18.68 -4.78
C ASP A 758 20.61 -18.13 -5.21
N PRO A 759 19.77 -18.85 -6.01
CA PRO A 759 18.50 -18.34 -6.55
C PRO A 759 17.35 -18.21 -5.52
N HIS A 760 17.66 -18.02 -4.24
CA HIS A 760 16.68 -17.91 -3.17
C HIS A 760 16.59 -16.47 -2.65
N GLU A 761 16.14 -15.55 -3.50
CA GLU A 761 15.74 -14.22 -3.09
C GLU A 761 14.23 -14.00 -3.21
N THR A 762 13.76 -13.19 -2.27
CA THR A 762 12.40 -12.92 -1.83
C THR A 762 11.51 -12.29 -2.90
N ASP A 763 10.37 -12.91 -3.20
CA ASP A 763 9.27 -12.24 -3.91
C ASP A 763 8.80 -11.00 -3.12
N GLU A 764 8.94 -9.82 -3.74
CA GLU A 764 8.59 -8.49 -3.19
C GLU A 764 7.06 -8.21 -3.10
N ASP A 765 6.18 -9.20 -3.17
CA ASP A 765 4.72 -8.98 -3.27
C ASP A 765 3.99 -8.85 -1.89
N ASP A 766 4.68 -8.92 -0.76
CA ASP A 766 4.06 -9.06 0.57
C ASP A 766 3.99 -7.78 1.45
N LEU A 767 4.37 -6.59 0.97
CA LEU A 767 4.22 -5.33 1.73
C LEU A 767 2.96 -4.53 1.37
N PRO A 768 2.25 -3.94 2.35
CA PRO A 768 0.90 -3.42 2.14
C PRO A 768 0.89 -2.31 1.09
N ALA A 769 0.19 -2.56 -0.02
CA ALA A 769 -0.20 -1.53 -0.98
C ALA A 769 -0.96 -0.42 -0.23
N GLU A 770 -0.54 0.83 -0.43
CA GLU A 770 -1.23 1.97 0.17
C GLU A 770 -2.64 2.11 -0.43
N ASP A 771 -3.55 2.62 0.40
CA ASP A 771 -4.74 3.31 -0.07
C ASP A 771 -4.31 4.66 -0.67
N GLU A 772 -3.76 4.65 -1.87
CA GLU A 772 -3.75 5.83 -2.71
C GLU A 772 -5.17 6.01 -3.26
N ASP A 773 -5.83 7.11 -2.88
CA ASP A 773 -7.01 7.65 -3.58
C ASP A 773 -6.58 8.26 -4.93
N GLU A 774 -5.78 7.52 -5.70
CA GLU A 774 -5.47 7.82 -7.09
C GLU A 774 -6.18 6.81 -8.00
N GLN A 775 -6.77 7.36 -9.05
CA GLN A 775 -7.57 6.66 -10.05
C GLN A 775 -6.94 5.32 -10.52
N GLN A 776 -7.84 4.35 -10.68
CA GLN A 776 -7.64 2.95 -11.04
C GLN A 776 -6.39 2.66 -11.89
N ILE A 777 -5.42 1.91 -11.33
CA ILE A 777 -4.44 1.16 -12.13
C ILE A 777 -4.84 -0.31 -12.16
N ALA A 778 -5.02 -0.84 -13.37
CA ALA A 778 -5.08 -2.27 -13.63
C ALA A 778 -3.68 -2.88 -13.45
N SER A 779 -3.53 -3.78 -12.48
CA SER A 779 -2.29 -4.54 -12.26
C SER A 779 -2.19 -5.70 -13.24
N GLY A 780 -1.62 -5.44 -14.42
CA GLY A 780 -1.01 -6.48 -15.24
C GLY A 780 0.51 -6.34 -15.13
N LYS A 781 1.22 -7.37 -14.65
CA LYS A 781 2.69 -7.42 -14.62
C LYS A 781 3.20 -7.34 -16.08
N ALA A 782 3.59 -6.16 -16.53
CA ALA A 782 4.28 -5.97 -17.80
C ALA A 782 5.79 -5.97 -17.54
N LYS A 783 6.51 -6.92 -18.15
CA LYS A 783 7.98 -6.94 -18.16
C LYS A 783 8.47 -5.72 -18.95
N GLY A 784 9.43 -4.95 -18.44
CA GLY A 784 10.02 -3.82 -19.18
C GLY A 784 10.91 -2.92 -18.33
N TYR A 785 11.84 -2.22 -18.99
CA TYR A 785 12.80 -1.34 -18.34
C TYR A 785 12.14 -0.01 -17.93
N SER A 786 12.31 0.44 -16.68
CA SER A 786 11.59 1.62 -16.15
C SER A 786 12.50 2.65 -15.46
N LEU A 787 12.22 3.94 -15.67
CA LEU A 787 12.90 5.08 -15.04
C LEU A 787 11.87 6.09 -14.50
N VAL A 788 12.25 6.89 -13.50
CA VAL A 788 11.41 7.99 -12.99
C VAL A 788 11.24 9.06 -14.08
N PHE A 789 10.02 9.56 -14.28
CA PHE A 789 9.68 10.51 -15.34
C PHE A 789 10.54 11.77 -15.31
N ASP A 790 10.77 12.35 -14.14
CA ASP A 790 11.60 13.55 -14.02
C ASP A 790 13.04 13.33 -14.45
N VAL A 791 13.61 12.16 -14.17
CA VAL A 791 14.97 11.81 -14.61
C VAL A 791 15.00 11.77 -16.13
N VAL A 792 14.06 11.05 -16.76
CA VAL A 792 13.98 10.95 -18.22
C VAL A 792 13.74 12.31 -18.87
N ARG A 793 12.82 13.11 -18.31
CA ARG A 793 12.51 14.44 -18.79
C ARG A 793 13.74 15.35 -18.81
N ARG A 794 14.54 15.36 -17.74
CA ARG A 794 15.66 16.30 -17.59
C ARG A 794 16.88 15.99 -18.44
N PHE A 795 17.14 14.74 -18.82
CA PHE A 795 18.18 14.47 -19.83
C PHE A 795 17.62 14.50 -21.26
N ALA A 796 16.36 14.15 -21.47
CA ALA A 796 15.77 14.09 -22.82
C ALA A 796 15.44 15.47 -23.40
N GLN A 797 14.82 16.36 -22.61
CA GLN A 797 14.38 17.67 -23.08
C GLN A 797 15.54 18.58 -23.54
N PRO A 798 16.66 18.70 -22.79
CA PRO A 798 17.79 19.53 -23.23
C PRO A 798 18.44 19.04 -24.52
N LEU A 799 18.31 17.74 -24.82
CA LEU A 799 18.80 17.12 -26.06
C LEU A 799 17.79 17.21 -27.22
N GLY A 800 16.73 18.01 -27.07
CA GLY A 800 15.70 18.23 -28.07
C GLY A 800 14.78 17.02 -28.30
N ILE A 801 14.67 16.09 -27.34
CA ILE A 801 13.80 14.91 -27.46
C ILE A 801 12.41 15.25 -26.92
N ASN A 802 11.39 15.13 -27.77
CA ASN A 802 10.00 15.38 -27.38
C ASN A 802 9.34 14.09 -26.84
N LEU A 803 9.26 13.93 -25.52
CA LEU A 803 8.72 12.71 -24.90
C LEU A 803 7.28 12.37 -25.33
N PRO A 804 6.29 13.31 -25.34
CA PRO A 804 4.94 13.04 -25.85
C PRO A 804 4.89 12.48 -27.28
N LYS A 805 5.83 12.85 -28.15
CA LYS A 805 5.90 12.33 -29.53
C LYS A 805 6.17 10.83 -29.59
N TRP A 806 6.85 10.29 -28.56
CA TRP A 806 7.31 8.90 -28.51
C TRP A 806 6.49 8.01 -27.56
N GLU A 807 5.51 8.59 -26.86
CA GLU A 807 4.56 7.86 -26.03
C GLU A 807 3.70 6.90 -26.88
N GLY A 808 3.58 5.65 -26.42
CA GLY A 808 2.87 4.58 -27.14
C GLY A 808 3.63 4.02 -28.36
N ARG A 809 4.83 4.52 -28.67
CA ARG A 809 5.72 4.01 -29.74
C ARG A 809 7.01 3.40 -29.22
N ILE A 810 7.69 4.13 -28.33
CA ILE A 810 8.99 3.75 -27.76
C ILE A 810 8.87 3.64 -26.24
N ILE A 811 8.13 4.56 -25.63
CA ILE A 811 7.95 4.66 -24.18
C ILE A 811 6.48 4.64 -23.81
N GLU A 812 6.20 4.27 -22.57
CA GLU A 812 4.90 4.39 -21.93
C GLU A 812 5.06 5.22 -20.65
N ILE A 813 4.29 6.31 -20.54
CA ILE A 813 4.33 7.18 -19.37
C ILE A 813 3.14 6.84 -18.48
N LYS A 814 3.40 6.31 -17.29
CA LYS A 814 2.36 5.97 -16.31
C LYS A 814 2.82 6.38 -14.92
N LYS A 815 2.02 7.21 -14.24
CA LYS A 815 2.18 7.52 -12.81
C LYS A 815 3.59 7.95 -12.39
N GLY A 816 4.16 8.94 -13.09
CA GLY A 816 5.50 9.45 -12.78
C GLY A 816 6.64 8.49 -13.11
N VAL A 817 6.37 7.38 -13.81
CA VAL A 817 7.35 6.42 -14.30
C VAL A 817 7.26 6.35 -15.83
N VAL A 818 8.40 6.28 -16.48
CA VAL A 818 8.55 6.05 -17.92
C VAL A 818 9.06 4.64 -18.10
N ARG A 819 8.32 3.81 -18.83
CA ARG A 819 8.71 2.45 -19.20
C ARG A 819 9.14 2.44 -20.66
N LEU A 820 10.31 1.88 -20.95
CA LEU A 820 10.73 1.57 -22.32
C LEU A 820 9.99 0.33 -22.79
N LEU A 821 9.30 0.43 -23.93
CA LEU A 821 8.53 -0.68 -24.48
C LEU A 821 9.46 -1.82 -24.93
N PRO A 822 9.25 -3.07 -24.47
CA PRO A 822 9.94 -4.24 -24.98
C PRO A 822 9.78 -4.37 -26.49
N ILE A 823 10.77 -4.99 -27.13
CA ILE A 823 10.76 -5.17 -28.59
C ILE A 823 9.56 -6.00 -29.05
N THR A 824 9.11 -6.96 -28.23
CA THR A 824 7.91 -7.77 -28.48
C THR A 824 6.63 -6.93 -28.50
N GLU A 825 6.48 -5.96 -27.61
CA GLU A 825 5.36 -5.01 -27.62
C GLU A 825 5.43 -4.05 -28.82
N ARG A 826 6.65 -3.71 -29.25
CA ARG A 826 6.88 -2.91 -30.47
C ARG A 826 6.56 -3.66 -31.77
N ALA A 827 6.44 -4.99 -31.75
CA ALA A 827 6.16 -5.77 -32.96
C ALA A 827 4.83 -5.38 -33.63
N LEU A 828 3.77 -5.11 -32.85
CA LEU A 828 2.49 -4.65 -33.37
C LEU A 828 2.57 -3.26 -34.00
N ILE A 829 3.47 -2.42 -33.50
CA ILE A 829 3.67 -1.05 -33.97
C ILE A 829 4.49 -1.05 -35.27
N LEU A 830 5.51 -1.91 -35.35
CA LEU A 830 6.41 -2.02 -36.49
C LEU A 830 5.81 -2.80 -37.67
N PHE A 831 5.03 -3.85 -37.40
CA PHE A 831 4.47 -4.72 -38.44
C PHE A 831 2.96 -4.56 -38.65
N GLY A 832 2.27 -3.78 -37.83
CA GLY A 832 0.83 -3.59 -37.90
C GLY A 832 0.03 -4.88 -37.64
N LYS A 833 -1.26 -4.88 -38.02
CA LYS A 833 -2.17 -6.04 -37.86
C LYS A 833 -1.82 -7.23 -38.75
N ASP A 834 -1.03 -7.00 -39.82
CA ASP A 834 -0.67 -8.02 -40.81
C ASP A 834 0.47 -8.95 -40.32
N GLY A 835 1.17 -8.56 -39.24
CA GLY A 835 2.21 -9.37 -38.60
C GLY A 835 3.54 -9.42 -39.36
N ALA A 836 4.59 -9.90 -38.68
CA ALA A 836 5.95 -9.96 -39.21
C ALA A 836 6.09 -10.82 -40.48
N GLU A 837 5.19 -11.79 -40.68
CA GLU A 837 5.18 -12.70 -41.82
C GLU A 837 4.84 -12.00 -43.14
N ALA A 838 3.86 -11.09 -43.12
CA ALA A 838 3.47 -10.32 -44.30
C ALA A 838 4.56 -9.32 -44.73
N VAL A 839 5.37 -8.82 -43.79
CA VAL A 839 6.49 -7.92 -44.08
C VAL A 839 7.71 -8.70 -44.57
N ALA A 840 8.02 -9.86 -43.97
CA ALA A 840 9.08 -10.75 -44.45
C ALA A 840 8.86 -11.15 -45.92
N HIS A 841 7.64 -11.55 -46.27
CA HIS A 841 7.28 -11.93 -47.65
C HIS A 841 7.33 -10.75 -48.64
N ARG A 842 7.15 -9.50 -48.19
CA ARG A 842 7.36 -8.29 -49.01
C ARG A 842 8.84 -7.99 -49.24
N LEU A 843 9.66 -8.12 -48.19
CA LEU A 843 11.11 -7.95 -48.27
C LEU A 843 11.77 -9.00 -49.19
N GLU A 844 11.23 -10.22 -49.22
CA GLU A 844 11.70 -11.28 -50.10
C GLU A 844 11.28 -11.11 -51.57
N LYS A 845 10.15 -10.43 -51.83
CA LYS A 845 9.60 -10.26 -53.19
C LYS A 845 10.11 -9.01 -53.94
N ALA A 846 10.70 -8.03 -53.25
CA ALA A 846 11.21 -6.81 -53.86
C ALA A 846 12.66 -6.51 -53.44
N PRO A 847 13.65 -7.25 -53.95
CA PRO A 847 15.04 -6.84 -53.83
C PRO A 847 15.34 -5.78 -54.90
N VAL A 848 15.79 -4.60 -54.46
CA VAL A 848 16.44 -3.55 -55.25
C VAL A 848 15.54 -2.80 -56.25
N THR A 849 15.03 -1.64 -55.82
CA THR A 849 15.05 -0.37 -56.58
C THR A 849 14.48 0.76 -55.72
N GLY A 850 15.31 1.75 -55.39
CA GLY A 850 14.93 3.08 -54.85
C GLY A 850 13.99 3.09 -53.64
N PHE A 851 14.53 3.16 -52.41
CA PHE A 851 13.78 3.46 -51.19
C PHE A 851 13.32 4.94 -51.09
N HIS A 852 12.90 5.53 -52.20
CA HIS A 852 12.09 6.74 -52.21
C HIS A 852 10.68 6.29 -52.57
N GLN A 853 9.74 6.45 -51.62
CA GLN A 853 8.29 6.27 -51.80
C GLN A 853 7.71 4.87 -51.52
N LEU A 854 8.12 4.20 -50.44
CA LEU A 854 7.18 3.32 -49.72
C LEU A 854 6.37 4.17 -48.75
N ARG A 855 5.30 4.80 -49.25
CA ARG A 855 4.22 5.29 -48.38
C ARG A 855 3.67 4.06 -47.65
N LEU A 856 3.94 3.98 -46.36
CA LEU A 856 3.59 2.86 -45.48
C LEU A 856 2.10 2.82 -45.10
N PHE A 857 1.25 3.61 -45.76
CA PHE A 857 -0.21 3.61 -45.61
C PHE A 857 -0.87 3.73 -47.00
N PRO A 858 -1.94 2.96 -47.29
CA PRO A 858 -2.64 3.06 -48.57
C PRO A 858 -3.51 4.34 -48.61
N GLU A 859 -3.22 5.25 -49.54
CA GLU A 859 -4.21 6.22 -50.02
C GLU A 859 -5.13 5.54 -51.04
N ASP A 860 -6.43 5.68 -50.86
CA ASP A 860 -7.47 5.18 -51.76
C ASP A 860 -7.30 5.74 -53.18
N ALA A 861 -6.80 4.91 -54.10
CA ALA A 861 -6.80 5.19 -55.53
C ALA A 861 -8.16 4.79 -56.14
N ALA A 862 -9.07 5.75 -56.28
CA ALA A 862 -10.27 5.61 -57.09
C ALA A 862 -10.03 6.11 -58.52
N ALA A 863 -9.92 5.21 -59.51
CA ALA A 863 -10.37 5.46 -60.90
C ALA A 863 -10.42 4.18 -61.79
N LYS A 864 -11.66 3.74 -62.05
CA LYS A 864 -12.22 3.17 -63.30
C LYS A 864 -11.54 1.98 -64.00
N GLY A 865 -12.22 0.83 -63.96
CA GLY A 865 -12.16 -0.22 -64.98
C GLY A 865 -13.23 -1.30 -64.74
N LYS A 866 -14.27 -1.33 -65.58
CA LYS A 866 -15.46 -2.20 -65.45
C LYS A 866 -15.12 -3.70 -65.57
N GLY A 867 -15.62 -4.52 -64.64
CA GLY A 867 -15.55 -5.99 -64.76
C GLY A 867 -16.38 -6.77 -63.71
N ARG A 868 -17.61 -7.13 -64.10
CA ARG A 868 -18.51 -8.21 -63.61
C ARG A 868 -18.35 -8.80 -62.18
N ARG A 869 -19.38 -8.50 -61.36
CA ARG A 869 -20.13 -9.36 -60.42
C ARG A 869 -19.48 -10.69 -59.97
N ASN A 870 -19.27 -10.84 -58.65
CA ASN A 870 -20.10 -11.76 -57.86
C ASN A 870 -20.09 -11.49 -56.34
N ARG A 871 -21.25 -11.74 -55.72
CA ARG A 871 -21.61 -11.52 -54.30
C ARG A 871 -20.87 -12.47 -53.35
N ARG A 872 -20.48 -11.99 -52.16
CA ARG A 872 -20.79 -12.61 -50.85
C ARG A 872 -20.61 -11.60 -49.69
N ARG A 873 -21.38 -11.83 -48.63
CA ARG A 873 -21.97 -10.87 -47.67
C ARG A 873 -20.97 -10.25 -46.68
N LYS A 874 -21.16 -8.94 -46.43
CA LYS A 874 -20.62 -8.13 -45.32
C LYS A 874 -21.69 -8.03 -44.23
N ALA A 875 -21.30 -8.03 -42.96
CA ALA A 875 -22.13 -7.59 -41.84
C ALA A 875 -21.48 -6.33 -41.24
N ASP A 876 -22.21 -5.21 -41.28
CA ASP A 876 -21.81 -3.91 -40.75
C ASP A 876 -22.04 -3.84 -39.23
N VAL A 877 -21.12 -3.21 -38.50
CA VAL A 877 -21.34 -2.72 -37.13
C VAL A 877 -21.22 -1.20 -37.16
N ASN A 878 -22.27 -0.54 -36.67
CA ASN A 878 -22.57 0.87 -36.80
C ASN A 878 -21.85 1.71 -35.71
N VAL A 879 -21.00 2.65 -36.11
CA VAL A 879 -20.21 3.52 -35.22
C VAL A 879 -20.98 4.83 -34.98
N THR A 880 -22.00 4.78 -34.12
CA THR A 880 -22.72 6.01 -33.70
C THR A 880 -22.98 6.11 -32.20
N ASN A 881 -22.64 5.09 -31.40
CA ASN A 881 -22.90 5.05 -29.96
C ASN A 881 -21.63 4.89 -29.10
N LEU A 882 -20.70 5.85 -29.19
CA LEU A 882 -19.56 5.93 -28.29
C LEU A 882 -19.49 7.32 -27.60
N PRO A 883 -19.17 7.38 -26.29
CA PRO A 883 -19.20 8.62 -25.50
C PRO A 883 -18.13 9.63 -25.92
N ALA A 884 -18.40 10.93 -25.75
CA ALA A 884 -17.61 12.05 -26.30
C ALA A 884 -16.08 11.98 -26.02
N ALA A 885 -15.65 11.52 -24.84
CA ALA A 885 -14.22 11.36 -24.51
C ALA A 885 -13.46 10.36 -25.40
N SER A 886 -14.16 9.44 -26.05
CA SER A 886 -13.57 8.47 -26.98
C SER A 886 -13.44 9.00 -28.41
N ARG A 887 -14.13 10.10 -28.75
CA ARG A 887 -13.98 10.79 -30.04
C ARG A 887 -12.68 11.59 -30.09
N ASP A 888 -12.31 12.26 -29.01
CA ASP A 888 -11.07 13.04 -28.93
C ASP A 888 -9.83 12.13 -29.01
N ALA A 889 -9.87 10.95 -28.38
CA ALA A 889 -8.81 9.95 -28.48
C ALA A 889 -8.72 9.28 -29.87
N ALA A 890 -9.85 9.13 -30.56
CA ALA A 890 -9.89 8.60 -31.92
C ALA A 890 -9.40 9.65 -32.95
N GLN A 891 -9.77 10.91 -32.78
CA GLN A 891 -9.30 12.02 -33.61
C GLN A 891 -7.81 12.33 -33.36
N ALA A 892 -7.31 12.21 -32.14
CA ALA A 892 -5.87 12.31 -31.85
C ALA A 892 -5.07 11.16 -32.48
N ARG A 893 -5.64 9.94 -32.55
CA ARG A 893 -5.04 8.79 -33.24
C ARG A 893 -4.98 8.98 -34.75
N GLU A 894 -6.05 9.51 -35.34
CA GLU A 894 -6.16 9.77 -36.78
C GLU A 894 -5.24 10.93 -37.22
N ALA A 895 -5.07 11.96 -36.39
CA ALA A 895 -4.11 13.05 -36.63
C ALA A 895 -2.63 12.61 -36.54
N LEU A 896 -2.33 11.52 -35.81
CA LEU A 896 -0.98 10.97 -35.67
C LEU A 896 -0.53 10.08 -36.85
N GLU A 897 -1.46 9.60 -37.68
CA GLU A 897 -1.21 8.63 -38.76
C GLU A 897 -0.68 9.28 -40.06
N ILE A 898 -0.76 10.61 -40.21
CA ILE A 898 -0.62 11.29 -41.51
C ILE A 898 0.84 11.58 -41.96
N SER A 899 1.89 11.27 -41.16
CA SER A 899 3.29 11.34 -41.65
C SER A 899 4.26 10.63 -40.71
N ARG A 900 4.71 9.41 -41.03
CA ARG A 900 5.77 8.73 -40.25
C ARG A 900 6.70 7.91 -41.13
N GLU A 901 7.85 8.49 -41.48
CA GLU A 901 8.98 7.74 -42.04
C GLU A 901 9.56 6.78 -40.96
N ALA A 902 10.03 5.60 -41.39
CA ALA A 902 10.67 4.63 -40.49
C ALA A 902 12.03 5.14 -40.01
N THR A 903 12.34 5.00 -38.73
CA THR A 903 13.63 5.44 -38.16
C THR A 903 14.70 4.35 -38.26
N THR A 904 15.96 4.71 -38.02
CA THR A 904 17.07 3.74 -37.91
C THR A 904 16.83 2.74 -36.78
N LEU A 905 16.32 3.19 -35.64
CA LEU A 905 15.97 2.32 -34.51
C LEU A 905 14.86 1.32 -34.89
N ASP A 906 13.83 1.76 -35.60
CA ASP A 906 12.78 0.87 -36.08
C ASP A 906 13.35 -0.24 -36.96
N ARG A 907 14.30 0.08 -37.85
CA ARG A 907 14.95 -0.91 -38.72
C ARG A 907 15.80 -1.91 -37.92
N VAL A 908 16.53 -1.45 -36.90
CA VAL A 908 17.28 -2.35 -36.00
C VAL A 908 16.32 -3.29 -35.26
N HIS A 909 15.24 -2.77 -34.68
CA HIS A 909 14.27 -3.60 -33.97
C HIS A 909 13.49 -4.55 -34.91
N MET A 910 13.22 -4.14 -36.15
CA MET A 910 12.66 -5.03 -37.18
C MET A 910 13.61 -6.18 -37.49
N ALA A 911 14.91 -5.91 -37.66
CA ALA A 911 15.91 -6.94 -37.89
C ALA A 911 16.01 -7.92 -36.70
N MET A 912 15.97 -7.43 -35.47
CA MET A 912 15.90 -8.27 -34.26
C MET A 912 14.66 -9.16 -34.21
N LEU A 913 13.48 -8.62 -34.59
CA LEU A 913 12.23 -9.38 -34.64
C LEU A 913 12.20 -10.41 -35.78
N LEU A 914 12.79 -10.10 -36.94
CA LEU A 914 12.96 -11.06 -38.04
C LEU A 914 13.90 -12.21 -37.64
N GLN A 915 14.96 -11.90 -36.88
CA GLN A 915 15.86 -12.89 -36.29
C GLN A 915 15.11 -13.77 -35.28
N ALA A 916 14.32 -13.18 -34.38
CA ALA A 916 13.50 -13.91 -33.41
C ALA A 916 12.48 -14.84 -34.10
N GLY A 917 11.91 -14.40 -35.22
CA GLY A 917 10.95 -15.16 -36.02
C GLY A 917 11.57 -16.16 -37.00
N GLY A 918 12.90 -16.37 -36.99
CA GLY A 918 13.60 -17.34 -37.84
C GLY A 918 13.60 -17.01 -39.35
N ARG A 919 13.39 -15.75 -39.74
CA ARG A 919 13.24 -15.33 -41.15
C ARG A 919 14.59 -14.92 -41.77
N ALA A 920 15.49 -15.90 -41.92
CA ALA A 920 16.87 -15.67 -42.35
C ALA A 920 17.04 -15.05 -43.76
N SER A 921 16.10 -15.28 -44.69
CA SER A 921 16.08 -14.67 -46.03
C SER A 921 15.74 -13.19 -45.97
N ALA A 922 14.62 -12.84 -45.34
CA ALA A 922 14.19 -11.45 -45.15
C ALA A 922 15.19 -10.63 -44.32
N LEU A 923 15.78 -11.24 -43.27
CA LEU A 923 16.82 -10.60 -42.47
C LEU A 923 18.05 -10.24 -43.33
N ARG A 924 18.55 -11.18 -44.15
CA ARG A 924 19.70 -10.91 -45.03
C ARG A 924 19.42 -9.81 -46.04
N ALA A 925 18.22 -9.76 -46.61
CA ALA A 925 17.82 -8.70 -47.51
C ALA A 925 17.81 -7.32 -46.82
N LEU A 926 17.28 -7.25 -45.60
CA LEU A 926 17.26 -6.02 -44.80
C LEU A 926 18.67 -5.57 -44.41
N LEU A 927 19.52 -6.48 -43.92
CA LEU A 927 20.90 -6.17 -43.53
C LEU A 927 21.73 -5.66 -44.71
N LYS A 928 21.57 -6.26 -45.90
CA LYS A 928 22.25 -5.81 -47.12
C LYS A 928 21.81 -4.40 -47.53
N ALA A 929 20.50 -4.13 -47.52
CA ALA A 929 19.96 -2.82 -47.86
C ALA A 929 20.45 -1.72 -46.91
N GLU A 930 20.58 -2.02 -45.61
CA GLU A 930 21.06 -1.05 -44.62
C GLU A 930 22.58 -0.85 -44.67
N GLN A 931 23.37 -1.88 -45.02
CA GLN A 931 24.79 -1.72 -45.32
C GLN A 931 25.04 -0.77 -46.51
N GLU A 932 24.20 -0.83 -47.55
CA GLU A 932 24.27 0.07 -48.70
C GLU A 932 23.83 1.51 -48.36
N ARG A 933 23.03 1.69 -47.29
CA ARG A 933 22.45 2.99 -46.88
C ARG A 933 23.39 3.85 -46.06
N GLY A 934 24.29 3.24 -45.30
CA GLY A 934 25.30 3.93 -44.51
C GLY A 934 25.68 3.21 -43.21
N HIS A 935 26.56 3.82 -42.43
CA HIS A 935 27.12 3.20 -41.22
C HIS A 935 26.23 3.33 -39.97
N ASP A 936 25.17 4.13 -40.01
CA ASP A 936 24.35 4.45 -38.84
C ASP A 936 23.58 3.25 -38.28
N PHE A 937 23.10 2.35 -39.14
CA PHE A 937 22.42 1.12 -38.72
C PHE A 937 23.33 0.23 -37.86
N LEU A 938 24.53 -0.09 -38.38
CA LEU A 938 25.48 -0.95 -37.67
C LEU A 938 26.06 -0.25 -36.44
N ARG A 939 26.29 1.06 -36.52
CA ARG A 939 26.76 1.87 -35.39
C ARG A 939 25.75 1.83 -34.23
N LEU A 940 24.47 2.09 -34.51
CA LEU A 940 23.41 2.02 -33.50
C LEU A 940 23.24 0.60 -32.96
N ALA A 941 23.28 -0.43 -33.81
CA ALA A 941 23.16 -1.81 -33.39
C ALA A 941 24.30 -2.25 -32.46
N ASN A 942 25.55 -1.88 -32.77
CA ASN A 942 26.69 -2.16 -31.90
C ASN A 942 26.59 -1.40 -30.56
N ALA A 943 26.17 -0.14 -30.59
CA ALA A 943 25.96 0.65 -29.37
C ALA A 943 24.87 0.02 -28.48
N LEU A 944 23.71 -0.33 -29.04
CA LEU A 944 22.63 -0.97 -28.29
C LEU A 944 23.03 -2.34 -27.74
N SER A 945 23.84 -3.12 -28.46
CA SER A 945 24.37 -4.41 -27.95
C SER A 945 25.24 -4.23 -26.71
N ALA A 946 26.06 -3.18 -26.68
CA ALA A 946 26.86 -2.84 -25.51
C ALA A 946 26.02 -2.35 -24.32
N LEU A 947 24.83 -1.79 -24.59
CA LEU A 947 23.96 -1.22 -23.57
C LEU A 947 22.98 -2.20 -22.94
N TYR A 948 22.42 -3.15 -23.71
CA TYR A 948 21.45 -4.11 -23.17
C TYR A 948 22.08 -4.98 -22.05
N PRO A 949 21.34 -5.30 -20.98
CA PRO A 949 21.86 -6.12 -19.89
C PRO A 949 22.37 -7.50 -20.32
N LYS A 950 23.42 -7.98 -19.66
CA LYS A 950 23.95 -9.34 -19.89
C LYS A 950 22.86 -10.38 -19.55
N GLY A 951 22.49 -11.21 -20.52
CA GLY A 951 21.45 -12.24 -20.37
C GLY A 951 20.04 -11.83 -20.78
N SER A 952 19.81 -10.56 -21.19
CA SER A 952 18.49 -10.16 -21.71
C SER A 952 18.19 -10.79 -23.07
N GLU A 953 16.90 -10.98 -23.36
CA GLU A 953 16.46 -11.50 -24.65
C GLU A 953 16.82 -10.53 -25.78
N GLU A 954 16.69 -9.23 -25.56
CA GLU A 954 17.07 -8.20 -26.53
C GLU A 954 18.55 -8.25 -26.87
N LYS A 955 19.45 -8.42 -25.88
CA LYS A 955 20.88 -8.56 -26.14
C LYS A 955 21.18 -9.80 -26.99
N ARG A 956 20.61 -10.94 -26.62
CA ARG A 956 20.79 -12.20 -27.35
C ARG A 956 20.33 -12.09 -28.82
N LEU A 957 19.19 -11.44 -29.05
CA LEU A 957 18.65 -11.23 -30.39
C LEU A 957 19.51 -10.27 -31.22
N LEU A 958 20.00 -9.19 -30.60
CA LEU A 958 20.83 -8.20 -31.26
C LEU A 958 22.22 -8.77 -31.60
N ASP A 959 22.83 -9.53 -30.70
CA ASP A 959 24.12 -10.19 -30.93
C ASP A 959 23.99 -11.27 -32.03
N ALA A 960 22.90 -12.04 -32.02
CA ALA A 960 22.61 -13.01 -33.08
C ALA A 960 22.35 -12.34 -34.44
N MET A 961 21.70 -11.18 -34.45
CA MET A 961 21.50 -10.36 -35.65
C MET A 961 22.83 -9.81 -36.18
N LEU A 962 23.71 -9.30 -35.30
CA LEU A 962 25.04 -8.79 -35.67
C LEU A 962 25.94 -9.89 -36.25
N LEU A 963 25.83 -11.14 -35.77
CA LEU A 963 26.52 -12.29 -36.36
C LEU A 963 26.04 -12.64 -37.77
N ALA A 964 24.79 -12.29 -38.11
CA ALA A 964 24.21 -12.52 -39.44
C ALA A 964 24.56 -11.41 -40.46
N VAL A 965 25.24 -10.35 -40.02
CA VAL A 965 25.73 -9.27 -40.90
C VAL A 965 26.83 -9.83 -41.80
N PRO A 966 26.70 -9.73 -43.14
CA PRO A 966 27.76 -10.14 -44.06
C PRO A 966 29.05 -9.37 -43.76
N ARG A 967 30.17 -10.10 -43.62
CA ARG A 967 31.51 -9.52 -43.43
C ARG A 967 32.00 -8.82 -44.68
#